data_AF-A0A819H9H1-F1
#
_entry.id   AF-A0A819H9H1-F1
#
_cell.length_a   1.000
_cell.length_b   1.000
_cell.length_c   1.000
_cell.angle_alpha   90.00
_cell.angle_beta   90.00
_cell.angle_gamma   90.00
#
_symmetry.space_group_name_H-M   'P 1'
#
loop_
_entity.id
_entity.type
_entity.pdbx_description
1 polymer ?
#
loop_
_entity_poly.entity_id
_entity_poly.type
_entity_poly.pdbx_seq_one_letter_code
_entity_poly.pdbx_strand_id
1 'polypeptide(L)'
;MFLLHFLCLLTFSFIFCRGEICTQDNCQLPSCQCSISNDNPTSLDIIDLPQFILLTFVGSLNKDTLDSIQSILKSSHRNPNKCPITSTFFIHNIHTEYCLVQHLFDNQNEIAITISDKKCSLTKCNNESHWTNDDWYEEIKQQRTNVVEHTQIHQSHIKGIHAPHIKIDQNKYFEFLHQFHFHYDSSMLFKSSSLMYPFTLDYLFDQTDCINCQQWTKPFEAFWQFPLHEWTYPNATISCRTFFDSSCLPINQSHTVDLLFDFIMHNFERHSSIFVGYRSPFIIQLDLSWLSQHKNLHLQALIRFIKYILNSSNHRYVYFASIEKVLEWFKYPRSLDELHDFWAFSCNDKIYENDIDCFDKELNENEQDNIFNRENIKLLKSNNRTNGNHSKSINHQTERLFPNAKDGKSVDILSIMNRRTVHLLDLSDEILLIILKKLGSMDVLYSLLGVNRRLDQMARSFDKIKFMKLSFISNGQFSSIDDVKLNRFCYEILPQINHKIVGLSLALHSMERILLACRYPHLTIIVITIYPPNRLVRYLTEGSPIARLFREQIRSITVMTTNEVFTNESFTDTCERILAICTNLFRLNMNRWIKGDSAQLSLRHRSPNICCSSYLHTLSINVKTFDDCLCLLDGRLYQLSSFAVNINSIKRSSIITDSQKVLSNLKEFSLTSIMHTNAYDCRILLLLRRMPNLNKLTLCLNIMRLIVIDGIHLDEEILSHMLYLNTFIFHICTIMSTSETNYFLSINDIKNTFHNWKYSPVNCCIDHFSNGFTYYNIYSIPFKMTRFMHLTNSFRGYHFQFITYLTLYDTRPFEYDFFEWISQSFPLLEYLLVHNSVPQENKGQIESINNKKPSSNISYLYLTQLRLSYAHIDYVDQFLCHTNTYIPRLKSLGIQYEKLVTVTNNFTNDATRLNCSQLKQIIFDELLVYPKHFYLYFPSLIK
;
A
#
# COMPACT_ATOMS: atom_id res chain seq x y z
N MET A 1 56.76 -2.05 -45.94
CA MET A 1 56.72 -1.05 -44.86
C MET A 1 55.36 -0.91 -44.16
N PHE A 2 54.24 -1.43 -44.69
CA PHE A 2 52.94 -1.38 -44.01
C PHE A 2 52.65 -2.59 -43.08
N LEU A 3 53.41 -3.69 -43.20
CA LEU A 3 53.23 -4.86 -42.31
C LEU A 3 53.98 -4.74 -40.97
N LEU A 4 54.99 -3.86 -40.87
CA LEU A 4 55.79 -3.70 -39.64
C LEU A 4 55.14 -2.75 -38.62
N HIS A 5 54.27 -1.83 -39.07
CA HIS A 5 53.50 -0.97 -38.16
C HIS A 5 52.31 -1.69 -37.53
N PHE A 6 51.78 -2.73 -38.18
CA PHE A 6 50.66 -3.50 -37.64
C PHE A 6 51.10 -4.51 -36.55
N LEU A 7 52.33 -5.02 -36.63
CA LEU A 7 52.89 -5.88 -35.57
C LEU A 7 53.34 -5.09 -34.32
N CYS A 8 53.78 -3.84 -34.46
CA CYS A 8 54.19 -3.02 -33.31
C CYS A 8 53.00 -2.51 -32.45
N LEU A 9 51.80 -2.45 -33.02
CA LEU A 9 50.56 -2.11 -32.29
C LEU A 9 49.88 -3.32 -31.63
N LEU A 10 50.34 -4.55 -31.92
CA LEU A 10 49.81 -5.79 -31.32
C LEU A 10 50.78 -6.44 -30.31
N THR A 11 51.97 -5.88 -30.10
CA THR A 11 52.96 -6.37 -29.12
C THR A 11 53.18 -5.41 -27.94
N PHE A 12 52.28 -4.44 -27.72
CA PHE A 12 52.29 -3.55 -26.54
C PHE A 12 51.04 -3.66 -25.67
N SER A 13 50.43 -4.85 -25.59
CA SER A 13 49.36 -5.12 -24.62
C SER A 13 49.45 -6.51 -23.96
N PHE A 14 50.61 -7.14 -24.01
CA PHE A 14 50.96 -8.27 -23.13
C PHE A 14 52.27 -7.96 -22.40
N ILE A 15 52.31 -6.78 -21.78
CA ILE A 15 53.12 -6.60 -20.57
C ILE A 15 52.24 -7.16 -19.45
N PHE A 16 52.75 -8.18 -18.76
CA PHE A 16 52.28 -8.55 -17.43
C PHE A 16 52.26 -7.27 -16.58
N CYS A 17 51.12 -6.57 -16.49
CA CYS A 17 50.94 -5.59 -15.44
C CYS A 17 50.88 -6.37 -14.12
N ARG A 18 52.02 -6.42 -13.42
CA ARG A 18 51.99 -6.30 -11.96
C ARG A 18 50.94 -5.23 -11.65
N GLY A 19 49.91 -5.58 -10.87
CA GLY A 19 48.77 -4.70 -10.59
C GLY A 19 49.26 -3.30 -10.27
N GLU A 20 48.71 -2.30 -10.98
CA GLU A 20 49.06 -0.91 -10.75
C GLU A 20 48.86 -0.56 -9.27
N ILE A 21 49.82 0.18 -8.69
CA ILE A 21 49.75 0.57 -7.28
C ILE A 21 48.68 1.66 -7.15
N CYS A 22 47.83 1.55 -6.14
CA CYS A 22 46.83 2.57 -5.84
C CYS A 22 47.50 3.88 -5.40
N THR A 23 47.11 5.00 -6.00
CA THR A 23 47.58 6.34 -5.68
C THR A 23 46.40 7.33 -5.71
N GLN A 24 46.55 8.50 -5.09
CA GLN A 24 45.52 9.55 -5.17
C GLN A 24 45.26 10.07 -6.59
N ASP A 25 46.19 9.88 -7.52
CA ASP A 25 46.05 10.34 -8.90
C ASP A 25 45.20 9.39 -9.75
N ASN A 26 45.29 8.07 -9.52
CA ASN A 26 44.59 7.05 -10.28
C ASN A 26 43.34 6.49 -9.57
N CYS A 27 43.10 6.88 -8.32
CA CYS A 27 41.95 6.48 -7.52
C CYS A 27 41.32 7.70 -6.84
N GLN A 28 40.18 8.15 -7.39
CA GLN A 28 39.53 9.39 -6.97
C GLN A 28 38.06 9.17 -6.58
N LEU A 29 37.64 9.90 -5.56
CA LEU A 29 36.24 9.99 -5.14
C LEU A 29 35.36 10.61 -6.24
N PRO A 30 34.08 10.24 -6.35
CA PRO A 30 33.32 9.35 -5.45
C PRO A 30 33.49 7.85 -5.76
N SER A 31 34.17 7.49 -6.85
CA SER A 31 34.15 6.11 -7.36
C SER A 31 35.22 5.21 -6.74
N CYS A 32 36.35 5.77 -6.31
CA CYS A 32 37.50 4.99 -5.84
C CYS A 32 38.14 5.62 -4.60
N GLN A 33 38.55 4.79 -3.64
CA GLN A 33 39.38 5.19 -2.50
C GLN A 33 40.41 4.10 -2.19
N CYS A 34 41.69 4.47 -2.14
CA CYS A 34 42.77 3.53 -1.82
C CYS A 34 42.67 3.01 -0.38
N SER A 35 43.16 1.79 -0.16
CA SER A 35 43.32 1.23 1.18
C SER A 35 44.33 2.05 1.99
N ILE A 36 43.91 2.57 3.12
CA ILE A 36 44.74 3.33 4.06
C ILE A 36 44.46 2.81 5.48
N SER A 37 45.54 2.53 6.23
CA SER A 37 45.49 2.17 7.64
C SER A 37 46.08 3.26 8.52
N ASN A 38 45.47 3.47 9.68
CA ASN A 38 45.97 4.39 10.71
C ASN A 38 46.24 5.82 10.20
N ASP A 39 45.46 6.28 9.23
CA ASP A 39 45.56 7.62 8.64
C ASP A 39 44.20 8.01 8.03
N ASN A 40 43.99 9.30 7.77
CA ASN A 40 42.77 9.85 7.19
C ASN A 40 42.88 9.91 5.65
N PRO A 41 42.01 9.23 4.88
CA PRO A 41 42.04 9.25 3.42
C PRO A 41 41.49 10.55 2.79
N THR A 42 40.91 11.45 3.60
CA THR A 42 40.28 12.70 3.13
C THR A 42 41.22 13.89 3.26
N SER A 43 40.89 15.00 2.58
CA SER A 43 41.61 16.28 2.73
C SER A 43 41.17 17.09 3.95
N LEU A 44 40.28 16.56 4.80
CA LEU A 44 39.76 17.26 5.96
C LEU A 44 40.74 17.16 7.13
N ASP A 45 40.85 18.25 7.92
CA ASP A 45 41.56 18.20 9.17
C ASP A 45 40.83 17.31 10.18
N ILE A 46 41.59 16.60 11.03
CA ILE A 46 41.01 15.63 11.96
C ILE A 46 40.00 16.23 12.93
N ILE A 47 40.13 17.52 13.24
CA ILE A 47 39.20 18.24 14.13
C ILE A 47 37.81 18.33 13.48
N ASP A 48 37.77 18.48 12.15
CA ASP A 48 36.56 18.64 11.35
C ASP A 48 35.96 17.31 10.88
N LEU A 49 36.64 16.19 11.10
CA LEU A 49 36.16 14.86 10.73
C LEU A 49 35.09 14.34 11.70
N PRO A 50 33.91 13.90 11.26
CA PRO A 50 33.02 13.14 12.14
C PRO A 50 33.65 11.80 12.54
N GLN A 51 33.41 11.36 13.78
CA GLN A 51 33.65 9.97 14.17
C GLN A 51 32.37 9.17 13.92
N PHE A 52 32.44 8.17 13.04
CA PHE A 52 31.31 7.28 12.82
C PHE A 52 31.37 6.05 13.73
N ILE A 53 30.23 5.68 14.30
CA ILE A 53 30.01 4.38 14.93
C ILE A 53 28.97 3.64 14.10
N LEU A 54 29.34 2.49 13.56
CA LEU A 54 28.51 1.66 12.71
C LEU A 54 28.01 0.47 13.52
N LEU A 55 26.75 0.52 13.98
CA LEU A 55 26.12 -0.64 14.61
C LEU A 55 25.62 -1.58 13.51
N THR A 56 26.14 -2.80 13.47
CA THR A 56 25.74 -3.80 12.46
C THR A 56 25.18 -5.03 13.14
N PHE A 57 23.98 -5.46 12.78
CA PHE A 57 23.33 -6.64 13.33
C PHE A 57 23.40 -7.77 12.30
N VAL A 58 23.92 -8.93 12.69
CA VAL A 58 24.10 -10.08 11.80
C VAL A 58 23.29 -11.26 12.33
N GLY A 59 22.47 -11.87 11.48
CA GLY A 59 21.74 -13.10 11.82
C GLY A 59 20.23 -13.02 11.57
N SER A 60 19.46 -13.76 12.38
CA SER A 60 18.00 -13.86 12.25
C SER A 60 17.27 -12.80 13.07
N LEU A 61 16.31 -12.10 12.45
CA LEU A 61 15.45 -11.15 13.15
C LEU A 61 14.15 -11.82 13.57
N ASN A 62 13.93 -11.97 14.87
CA ASN A 62 12.73 -12.57 15.41
C ASN A 62 12.31 -11.92 16.73
N LYS A 63 11.28 -12.48 17.34
CA LYS A 63 10.67 -11.99 18.59
C LYS A 63 11.68 -11.86 19.72
N ASP A 64 12.57 -12.84 19.84
CA ASP A 64 13.53 -12.92 20.94
C ASP A 64 14.58 -11.80 20.85
N THR A 65 14.90 -11.35 19.64
CA THR A 65 15.88 -10.28 19.40
C THR A 65 15.28 -8.88 19.48
N LEU A 66 13.95 -8.77 19.44
CA LEU A 66 13.25 -7.50 19.25
C LEU A 66 13.49 -6.52 20.40
N ASP A 67 13.32 -6.97 21.64
CA ASP A 67 13.45 -6.12 22.83
C ASP A 67 14.85 -5.53 22.93
N SER A 68 15.86 -6.34 22.60
CA SER A 68 17.27 -5.93 22.57
C SER A 68 17.49 -4.87 21.49
N ILE A 69 17.00 -5.08 20.27
CA ILE A 69 17.11 -4.10 19.18
C ILE A 69 16.39 -2.80 19.55
N GLN A 70 15.17 -2.86 20.07
CA GLN A 70 14.41 -1.69 20.50
C GLN A 70 15.10 -0.94 21.64
N SER A 71 15.81 -1.64 22.52
CA SER A 71 16.57 -1.03 23.61
C SER A 71 17.81 -0.27 23.12
N ILE A 72 18.43 -0.75 22.03
CA ILE A 72 19.57 -0.13 21.36
C ILE A 72 19.11 1.05 20.49
N LEU A 73 18.08 0.86 19.65
CA LEU A 73 17.57 1.82 18.68
C LEU A 73 16.35 2.60 19.20
N LYS A 74 16.39 3.03 20.47
CA LYS A 74 15.32 3.85 21.05
C LYS A 74 15.18 5.16 20.28
N SER A 75 13.94 5.62 20.07
CA SER A 75 13.63 6.91 19.45
C SER A 75 14.25 8.13 20.16
N SER A 76 14.60 7.97 21.44
CA SER A 76 15.34 8.97 22.23
C SER A 76 16.83 9.01 21.94
N HIS A 77 17.42 7.96 21.38
CA HIS A 77 18.83 7.93 20.98
C HIS A 77 18.98 8.71 19.67
N ARG A 78 19.51 9.93 19.76
CA ARG A 78 19.61 10.86 18.63
C ARG A 78 21.03 11.39 18.48
N ASN A 79 21.49 11.43 17.24
CA ASN A 79 22.75 12.05 16.84
C ASN A 79 22.74 13.57 17.08
N PRO A 80 23.91 14.24 17.02
CA PRO A 80 24.02 15.69 17.24
C PRO A 80 23.12 16.55 16.33
N ASN A 81 22.79 16.06 15.14
CA ASN A 81 21.84 16.68 14.21
C ASN A 81 20.35 16.46 14.56
N LYS A 82 20.07 15.85 15.73
CA LYS A 82 18.75 15.46 16.25
C LYS A 82 18.05 14.33 15.49
N CYS A 83 18.71 13.73 14.51
CA CYS A 83 18.18 12.53 13.86
C CYS A 83 18.33 11.30 14.75
N PRO A 84 17.38 10.35 14.69
CA PRO A 84 17.55 9.04 15.32
C PRO A 84 18.85 8.39 14.86
N ILE A 85 19.50 7.65 15.76
CA ILE A 85 20.60 6.78 15.34
C ILE A 85 20.07 5.73 14.37
N THR A 86 20.89 5.35 13.40
CA THR A 86 20.54 4.32 12.39
C THR A 86 21.59 3.23 12.40
N SER A 87 21.20 2.02 12.00
CA SER A 87 22.08 0.86 11.96
C SER A 87 21.91 0.06 10.67
N THR A 88 22.75 -0.96 10.50
CA THR A 88 22.74 -1.86 9.36
C THR A 88 22.34 -3.26 9.80
N PHE A 89 21.38 -3.88 9.14
CA PHE A 89 20.95 -5.25 9.44
C PHE A 89 21.34 -6.18 8.30
N PHE A 90 22.29 -7.08 8.54
CA PHE A 90 22.67 -8.16 7.64
C PHE A 90 21.84 -9.41 7.97
N ILE A 91 20.79 -9.62 7.20
CA ILE A 91 19.78 -10.66 7.50
C ILE A 91 19.90 -11.85 6.57
N HIS A 92 19.69 -13.05 7.13
CA HIS A 92 19.48 -14.28 6.36
C HIS A 92 18.04 -14.78 6.53
N ASN A 93 17.59 -15.66 5.64
CA ASN A 93 16.19 -16.11 5.61
C ASN A 93 15.74 -16.83 6.88
N ILE A 94 16.60 -17.68 7.41
CA ILE A 94 16.23 -18.67 8.42
C ILE A 94 15.86 -17.99 9.74
N HIS A 95 14.68 -18.32 10.26
CA HIS A 95 14.09 -17.75 11.47
C HIS A 95 13.98 -16.22 11.47
N THR A 96 13.95 -15.60 10.28
CA THR A 96 13.74 -14.15 10.14
C THR A 96 12.29 -13.85 9.84
N GLU A 97 11.69 -12.99 10.65
CA GLU A 97 10.37 -12.41 10.43
C GLU A 97 10.51 -11.16 9.55
N TYR A 98 10.17 -11.29 8.27
CA TYR A 98 10.30 -10.20 7.30
C TYR A 98 9.43 -8.97 7.58
N CYS A 99 8.40 -9.11 8.40
CA CYS A 99 7.67 -7.96 8.92
C CYS A 99 8.58 -7.04 9.77
N LEU A 100 9.48 -7.61 10.59
CA LEU A 100 10.47 -6.84 11.35
C LEU A 100 11.48 -6.16 10.41
N VAL A 101 11.89 -6.86 9.37
CA VAL A 101 12.78 -6.35 8.33
C VAL A 101 12.19 -5.10 7.69
N GLN A 102 10.92 -5.17 7.26
CA GLN A 102 10.20 -4.02 6.72
C GLN A 102 10.15 -2.85 7.72
N HIS A 103 9.83 -3.14 8.98
CA HIS A 103 9.73 -2.10 10.02
C HIS A 103 11.07 -1.41 10.29
N LEU A 104 12.18 -2.14 10.28
CA LEU A 104 13.51 -1.55 10.45
C LEU A 104 13.87 -0.66 9.27
N PHE A 105 13.54 -1.08 8.04
CA PHE A 105 13.71 -0.26 6.84
C PHE A 105 12.88 1.02 6.86
N ASP A 106 11.60 0.92 7.25
CA ASP A 106 10.69 2.07 7.36
C ASP A 106 11.18 3.11 8.38
N ASN A 107 11.95 2.67 9.38
CA ASN A 107 12.63 3.51 10.36
C ASN A 107 14.04 3.96 9.93
N GLN A 108 14.33 3.96 8.63
CA GLN A 108 15.57 4.43 8.01
C GLN A 108 16.82 3.65 8.42
N ASN A 109 16.67 2.42 8.92
CA ASN A 109 17.81 1.50 9.04
C ASN A 109 18.09 0.86 7.69
N GLU A 110 19.35 0.53 7.47
CA GLU A 110 19.75 -0.17 6.26
C GLU A 110 19.48 -1.66 6.38
N ILE A 111 18.89 -2.23 5.32
CA ILE A 111 18.73 -3.68 5.18
C ILE A 111 19.73 -4.18 4.14
N ALA A 112 20.66 -5.01 4.60
CA ALA A 112 21.67 -5.72 3.82
C ALA A 112 21.48 -7.23 4.01
N ILE A 113 22.19 -8.06 3.25
CA ILE A 113 22.03 -9.51 3.35
C ILE A 113 23.23 -10.18 4.02
N THR A 114 22.97 -11.31 4.67
CA THR A 114 23.99 -12.33 4.97
C THR A 114 23.42 -13.69 4.59
N ILE A 115 24.27 -14.70 4.51
CA ILE A 115 23.84 -16.05 4.16
C ILE A 115 23.81 -16.89 5.43
N SER A 116 22.87 -17.85 5.51
CA SER A 116 22.79 -18.73 6.68
C SER A 116 23.77 -19.89 6.56
N ASP A 117 24.40 -20.25 7.69
CA ASP A 117 25.35 -21.35 7.74
C ASP A 117 24.69 -22.73 7.93
N LYS A 118 23.52 -23.00 7.33
CA LYS A 118 22.83 -24.31 7.47
C LYS A 118 23.67 -25.49 6.95
N LYS A 119 24.64 -25.24 6.07
CA LYS A 119 25.65 -26.23 5.65
C LYS A 119 26.77 -26.43 6.68
N CYS A 120 26.96 -25.51 7.63
CA CYS A 120 28.05 -25.54 8.58
C CYS A 120 27.61 -25.06 9.98
N SER A 121 27.09 -25.98 10.80
CA SER A 121 26.90 -25.70 12.23
C SER A 121 28.26 -25.55 12.94
N LEU A 122 28.35 -24.64 13.92
CA LEU A 122 29.51 -24.36 14.79
C LEU A 122 30.26 -25.59 15.35
N THR A 123 29.64 -26.78 15.32
CA THR A 123 30.21 -28.04 15.79
C THR A 123 30.72 -28.99 14.69
N LYS A 124 30.39 -28.78 13.41
CA LYS A 124 30.74 -29.70 12.30
C LYS A 124 31.75 -29.16 11.28
N CYS A 125 32.06 -27.86 11.32
CA CYS A 125 32.96 -27.20 10.36
C CYS A 125 34.46 -27.44 10.60
N ASN A 126 34.83 -28.48 11.35
CA ASN A 126 36.23 -28.72 11.66
C ASN A 126 36.98 -29.44 10.52
N ASN A 127 36.30 -30.00 9.52
CA ASN A 127 36.96 -30.63 8.36
C ASN A 127 36.15 -30.43 7.05
N GLU A 128 36.68 -29.59 6.15
CA GLU A 128 36.55 -29.67 4.67
C GLU A 128 35.17 -29.50 3.97
N SER A 129 34.15 -28.88 4.56
CA SER A 129 32.98 -28.45 3.77
C SER A 129 33.17 -27.03 3.19
N HIS A 130 33.91 -26.93 2.08
CA HIS A 130 34.02 -25.69 1.32
C HIS A 130 32.67 -25.38 0.63
N TRP A 131 32.25 -24.11 0.69
CA TRP A 131 31.10 -23.64 -0.07
C TRP A 131 31.50 -23.65 -1.55
N THR A 132 30.76 -24.36 -2.39
CA THR A 132 31.06 -24.34 -3.83
C THR A 132 30.73 -22.97 -4.43
N ASN A 133 31.28 -22.67 -5.61
CA ASN A 133 30.94 -21.45 -6.33
C ASN A 133 29.43 -21.33 -6.60
N ASP A 134 28.79 -22.46 -6.92
CA ASP A 134 27.35 -22.51 -7.16
C ASP A 134 26.55 -22.26 -5.87
N ASP A 135 27.07 -22.71 -4.72
CA ASP A 135 26.46 -22.45 -3.42
C ASP A 135 26.45 -20.97 -3.06
N TRP A 136 27.59 -20.27 -3.24
CA TRP A 136 27.64 -18.83 -3.02
C TRP A 136 26.71 -18.08 -3.97
N TYR A 137 26.75 -18.41 -5.25
CA TYR A 137 25.92 -17.74 -6.26
C TYR A 137 24.42 -17.88 -5.94
N GLU A 138 23.95 -19.11 -5.71
CA GLU A 138 22.54 -19.36 -5.46
C GLU A 138 22.09 -18.81 -4.11
N GLU A 139 22.89 -18.91 -3.04
CA GLU A 139 22.48 -18.43 -1.72
C GLU A 139 22.46 -16.89 -1.62
N ILE A 140 23.43 -16.20 -2.24
CA ILE A 140 23.43 -14.74 -2.35
C ILE A 140 22.19 -14.27 -3.12
N LYS A 141 21.95 -14.88 -4.28
CA LYS A 141 20.81 -14.57 -5.14
C LYS A 141 19.50 -14.84 -4.42
N GLN A 142 19.34 -16.03 -3.84
CA GLN A 142 18.14 -16.45 -3.13
C GLN A 142 17.86 -15.54 -1.94
N GLN A 143 18.87 -15.18 -1.14
CA GLN A 143 18.60 -14.33 0.01
C GLN A 143 18.15 -12.94 -0.39
N ARG A 144 18.75 -12.35 -1.42
CA ARG A 144 18.27 -11.08 -1.95
C ARG A 144 16.83 -11.18 -2.45
N THR A 145 16.49 -12.25 -3.18
CA THR A 145 15.12 -12.54 -3.60
C THR A 145 14.18 -12.65 -2.41
N ASN A 146 14.55 -13.37 -1.34
CA ASN A 146 13.71 -13.53 -0.16
C ASN A 146 13.36 -12.18 0.47
N VAL A 147 14.33 -11.26 0.61
CA VAL A 147 14.06 -9.91 1.14
C VAL A 147 13.07 -9.17 0.24
N VAL A 148 13.24 -9.19 -1.08
CA VAL A 148 12.35 -8.49 -2.02
C VAL A 148 10.95 -9.07 -2.04
N GLU A 149 10.80 -10.39 -1.99
CA GLU A 149 9.49 -11.06 -2.07
C GLU A 149 8.69 -10.98 -0.77
N HIS A 150 9.36 -10.99 0.37
CA HIS A 150 8.70 -11.01 1.68
C HIS A 150 8.58 -9.61 2.33
N THR A 151 9.10 -8.57 1.66
CA THR A 151 8.98 -7.17 2.09
C THR A 151 8.56 -6.28 0.92
N GLN A 152 8.34 -4.98 1.16
CA GLN A 152 8.14 -3.97 0.12
C GLN A 152 9.45 -3.24 -0.24
N ILE A 153 10.60 -3.77 0.21
CA ILE A 153 11.91 -3.18 -0.04
C ILE A 153 12.33 -3.50 -1.47
N HIS A 154 12.46 -2.46 -2.30
CA HIS A 154 12.94 -2.63 -3.67
C HIS A 154 14.40 -3.09 -3.69
N GLN A 155 14.75 -3.96 -4.64
CA GLN A 155 16.09 -4.56 -4.76
C GLN A 155 17.23 -3.52 -4.76
N SER A 156 17.01 -2.32 -5.31
CA SER A 156 18.00 -1.24 -5.34
C SER A 156 18.40 -0.70 -3.96
N HIS A 157 17.65 -1.02 -2.91
CA HIS A 157 17.98 -0.68 -1.53
C HIS A 157 18.86 -1.75 -0.84
N ILE A 158 19.01 -2.94 -1.43
CA ILE A 158 19.82 -4.03 -0.88
C ILE A 158 21.25 -3.93 -1.42
N LYS A 159 22.02 -3.02 -0.82
CA LYS A 159 23.34 -2.58 -1.32
C LYS A 159 24.52 -3.33 -0.71
N GLY A 160 24.35 -3.89 0.48
CA GLY A 160 25.41 -4.48 1.28
C GLY A 160 25.31 -5.99 1.45
N ILE A 161 26.46 -6.61 1.74
CA ILE A 161 26.55 -7.99 2.21
C ILE A 161 27.57 -8.16 3.33
N HIS A 162 27.34 -9.18 4.16
CA HIS A 162 28.30 -9.70 5.15
C HIS A 162 28.36 -11.23 5.04
N ALA A 163 29.56 -11.79 5.01
CA ALA A 163 29.81 -13.22 4.90
C ALA A 163 29.61 -13.90 6.27
N PRO A 164 28.91 -15.05 6.34
CA PRO A 164 28.72 -15.77 7.59
C PRO A 164 30.05 -16.13 8.25
N HIS A 165 30.13 -15.94 9.57
CA HIS A 165 31.34 -16.16 10.38
C HIS A 165 32.60 -15.45 9.88
N ILE A 166 32.44 -14.40 9.06
CA ILE A 166 33.57 -13.64 8.51
C ILE A 166 34.45 -14.60 7.64
N LYS A 167 33.85 -15.64 7.05
CA LYS A 167 34.53 -16.59 6.15
C LYS A 167 34.31 -16.16 4.70
N ILE A 168 35.35 -15.63 4.08
CA ILE A 168 35.33 -15.22 2.67
C ILE A 168 35.99 -16.32 1.84
N ASP A 169 35.22 -16.97 0.96
CA ASP A 169 35.75 -17.99 0.04
C ASP A 169 36.13 -17.34 -1.31
N GLN A 170 37.39 -16.91 -1.41
CA GLN A 170 38.13 -16.63 -2.65
C GLN A 170 37.60 -15.49 -3.56
N ASN A 171 38.29 -15.26 -4.69
CA ASN A 171 37.93 -14.29 -5.74
C ASN A 171 36.47 -14.42 -6.20
N LYS A 172 35.92 -15.64 -6.19
CA LYS A 172 34.57 -15.95 -6.67
C LYS A 172 33.50 -15.27 -5.84
N TYR A 173 33.68 -15.18 -4.52
CA TYR A 173 32.79 -14.41 -3.65
C TYR A 173 32.62 -12.99 -4.18
N PHE A 174 33.71 -12.24 -4.29
CA PHE A 174 33.67 -10.86 -4.78
C PHE A 174 33.25 -10.74 -6.26
N GLU A 175 33.59 -11.71 -7.12
CA GLU A 175 33.08 -11.76 -8.50
C GLU A 175 31.55 -11.83 -8.52
N PHE A 176 30.94 -12.65 -7.67
CA PHE A 176 29.50 -12.72 -7.54
C PHE A 176 28.92 -11.43 -6.98
N LEU A 177 29.54 -10.84 -5.95
CA LEU A 177 29.07 -9.57 -5.41
C LEU A 177 29.03 -8.46 -6.46
N HIS A 178 30.11 -8.36 -7.24
CA HIS A 178 30.22 -7.42 -8.33
C HIS A 178 29.22 -7.73 -9.46
N GLN A 179 29.07 -8.99 -9.85
CA GLN A 179 28.07 -9.44 -10.84
C GLN A 179 26.64 -9.12 -10.40
N PHE A 180 26.37 -9.23 -9.10
CA PHE A 180 25.09 -8.91 -8.48
C PHE A 180 24.95 -7.42 -8.13
N HIS A 181 25.89 -6.57 -8.53
CA HIS A 181 25.83 -5.12 -8.28
C HIS A 181 25.66 -4.74 -6.80
N PHE A 182 26.27 -5.49 -5.89
CA PHE A 182 26.44 -5.00 -4.51
C PHE A 182 27.38 -3.79 -4.53
N HIS A 183 27.13 -2.84 -3.63
CA HIS A 183 27.93 -1.63 -3.51
C HIS A 183 29.07 -1.82 -2.51
N TYR A 184 28.88 -2.67 -1.49
CA TYR A 184 29.90 -2.92 -0.49
C TYR A 184 29.81 -4.31 0.15
N ASP A 185 30.95 -4.76 0.69
CA ASP A 185 31.08 -5.89 1.61
C ASP A 185 31.59 -5.40 2.98
N SER A 186 31.19 -6.09 4.06
CA SER A 186 31.67 -5.82 5.43
C SER A 186 32.20 -7.07 6.13
N SER A 187 33.05 -7.85 5.45
CA SER A 187 33.47 -9.18 5.92
C SER A 187 34.99 -9.35 6.12
N MET A 188 35.83 -8.39 5.74
CA MET A 188 37.27 -8.47 5.96
C MET A 188 37.61 -8.04 7.39
N LEU A 189 38.28 -8.90 8.15
CA LEU A 189 38.73 -8.66 9.52
C LEU A 189 40.22 -8.34 9.54
N PHE A 190 40.56 -7.17 10.07
CA PHE A 190 41.92 -6.69 10.21
C PHE A 190 42.41 -6.80 11.66
N LYS A 191 43.72 -6.98 11.82
CA LYS A 191 44.39 -6.94 13.12
C LYS A 191 44.11 -5.62 13.81
N SER A 192 44.03 -5.66 15.13
CA SER A 192 43.79 -4.47 15.93
C SER A 192 44.86 -3.39 15.73
N SER A 193 46.08 -3.71 15.28
CA SER A 193 47.14 -2.74 14.96
C SER A 193 46.92 -1.93 13.68
N SER A 194 45.97 -2.32 12.84
CA SER A 194 45.76 -1.76 11.50
C SER A 194 44.32 -1.27 11.36
N LEU A 195 44.04 -0.07 11.86
CA LEU A 195 42.71 0.55 11.79
C LEU A 195 42.48 1.13 10.39
N MET A 196 42.03 0.25 9.50
CA MET A 196 41.66 0.58 8.12
C MET A 196 40.44 1.50 8.03
N TYR A 197 40.51 2.49 7.15
CA TYR A 197 39.34 3.20 6.63
C TYR A 197 38.62 2.38 5.55
N PRO A 198 37.32 2.58 5.28
CA PRO A 198 36.67 1.99 4.11
C PRO A 198 37.41 2.35 2.83
N PHE A 199 37.52 1.40 1.91
CA PHE A 199 38.28 1.56 0.66
C PHE A 199 37.62 0.78 -0.46
N THR A 200 37.99 1.03 -1.70
CA THR A 200 37.47 0.29 -2.84
C THR A 200 38.45 -0.77 -3.34
N LEU A 201 37.91 -1.82 -3.95
CA LEU A 201 38.68 -2.92 -4.52
C LEU A 201 39.12 -2.65 -5.97
N ASP A 202 39.14 -1.40 -6.44
CA ASP A 202 39.64 -1.03 -7.77
C ASP A 202 41.13 -1.40 -7.96
N TYR A 203 41.88 -1.50 -6.86
CA TYR A 203 43.29 -1.87 -6.84
C TYR A 203 43.59 -2.95 -5.79
N LEU A 204 44.64 -3.73 -6.03
CA LEU A 204 45.15 -4.67 -5.03
C LEU A 204 45.77 -3.89 -3.86
N PHE A 205 45.60 -4.40 -2.65
CA PHE A 205 46.17 -3.83 -1.43
C PHE A 205 46.97 -4.85 -0.63
N ASP A 206 47.75 -4.36 0.34
CA ASP A 206 48.48 -5.22 1.25
C ASP A 206 47.55 -5.93 2.24
N GLN A 207 47.45 -7.25 2.12
CA GLN A 207 46.59 -8.11 2.93
C GLN A 207 47.28 -8.66 4.18
N THR A 208 48.54 -8.31 4.47
CA THR A 208 49.33 -8.84 5.60
C THR A 208 48.65 -8.68 6.97
N ASP A 209 47.87 -7.62 7.14
CA ASP A 209 47.12 -7.34 8.36
C ASP A 209 45.65 -7.78 8.31
N CYS A 210 45.18 -8.33 7.18
CA CYS A 210 43.88 -8.97 7.12
C CYS A 210 43.98 -10.44 7.57
N ILE A 211 43.20 -10.81 8.57
CA ILE A 211 43.27 -12.10 9.27
C ILE A 211 42.61 -13.22 8.48
N ASN A 212 41.50 -12.90 7.81
CA ASN A 212 40.66 -13.84 7.09
C ASN A 212 40.71 -13.65 5.57
N CYS A 213 41.53 -12.72 5.07
CA CYS A 213 41.75 -12.56 3.64
C CYS A 213 42.67 -13.69 3.15
N GLN A 214 42.22 -14.40 2.11
CA GLN A 214 43.10 -15.18 1.26
C GLN A 214 43.61 -14.30 0.11
N GLN A 215 44.72 -14.70 -0.53
CA GLN A 215 45.36 -13.92 -1.59
C GLN A 215 44.40 -13.66 -2.75
N TRP A 216 43.81 -12.47 -2.76
CA TRP A 216 42.93 -12.00 -3.82
C TRP A 216 43.76 -11.42 -4.98
N THR A 217 43.40 -11.74 -6.22
CA THR A 217 44.25 -11.50 -7.39
C THR A 217 43.64 -10.62 -8.48
N LYS A 218 42.43 -10.08 -8.29
CA LYS A 218 41.69 -9.39 -9.37
C LYS A 218 40.86 -8.18 -8.91
N PRO A 219 41.14 -6.94 -9.36
CA PRO A 219 40.39 -5.75 -8.96
C PRO A 219 38.88 -5.82 -9.29
N PHE A 220 38.08 -5.11 -8.49
CA PHE A 220 36.63 -4.91 -8.63
C PHE A 220 36.31 -3.41 -8.54
N GLU A 221 35.93 -2.84 -9.68
CA GLU A 221 35.70 -1.40 -9.81
C GLU A 221 34.53 -0.92 -8.93
N ALA A 222 34.73 0.22 -8.26
CA ALA A 222 33.73 0.89 -7.43
C ALA A 222 33.04 0.01 -6.36
N PHE A 223 33.68 -1.10 -5.96
CA PHE A 223 33.18 -2.02 -4.94
C PHE A 223 33.86 -1.73 -3.60
N TRP A 224 33.07 -1.31 -2.60
CA TRP A 224 33.59 -0.83 -1.33
C TRP A 224 33.76 -1.96 -0.31
N GLN A 225 34.85 -1.90 0.45
CA GLN A 225 35.06 -2.70 1.64
C GLN A 225 34.87 -1.84 2.89
N PHE A 226 34.02 -2.30 3.79
CA PHE A 226 33.95 -1.82 5.17
C PHE A 226 34.73 -2.78 6.08
N PRO A 227 35.95 -2.42 6.50
CA PRO A 227 36.82 -3.30 7.28
C PRO A 227 36.30 -3.46 8.72
N LEU A 228 36.31 -4.69 9.21
CA LEU A 228 36.14 -5.02 10.62
C LEU A 228 37.52 -5.05 11.30
N HIS A 229 37.59 -4.78 12.59
CA HIS A 229 38.83 -4.79 13.35
C HIS A 229 38.71 -5.68 14.57
N GLU A 230 39.80 -6.38 14.90
CA GLU A 230 39.87 -7.08 16.17
C GLU A 230 39.75 -6.13 17.36
N TRP A 231 39.09 -6.61 18.41
CA TRP A 231 38.91 -5.90 19.66
C TRP A 231 40.07 -6.18 20.60
N THR A 232 40.49 -5.16 21.36
CA THR A 232 41.57 -5.31 22.37
C THR A 232 41.14 -4.76 23.71
N TYR A 233 41.67 -5.31 24.80
CA TYR A 233 41.54 -4.75 26.13
C TYR A 233 42.86 -4.05 26.53
N PRO A 234 42.84 -2.97 27.35
CA PRO A 234 44.06 -2.32 27.80
C PRO A 234 45.11 -3.31 28.34
N ASN A 235 46.33 -3.24 27.80
CA ASN A 235 47.47 -4.09 28.17
C ASN A 235 47.28 -5.60 27.91
N ALA A 236 46.26 -6.02 27.14
CA ALA A 236 46.10 -7.40 26.71
C ALA A 236 47.09 -7.76 25.58
N THR A 237 47.64 -8.96 25.63
CA THR A 237 48.51 -9.52 24.58
C THR A 237 47.73 -10.27 23.50
N ILE A 238 46.43 -10.47 23.72
CA ILE A 238 45.51 -11.23 22.85
C ILE A 238 44.42 -10.27 22.39
N SER A 239 44.07 -10.33 21.11
CA SER A 239 42.89 -9.65 20.56
C SER A 239 41.70 -10.61 20.47
N CYS A 240 40.49 -10.06 20.52
CA CYS A 240 39.24 -10.76 20.28
C CYS A 240 38.74 -10.50 18.86
N ARG A 241 38.05 -11.47 18.27
CA ARG A 241 37.44 -11.28 16.94
C ARG A 241 36.19 -10.41 16.97
N THR A 242 35.45 -10.43 18.08
CA THR A 242 34.19 -9.71 18.24
C THR A 242 34.04 -9.20 19.66
N PHE A 243 33.10 -8.29 19.88
CA PHE A 243 32.77 -7.76 21.22
C PHE A 243 32.25 -8.82 22.20
N PHE A 244 31.71 -9.95 21.71
CA PHE A 244 31.18 -11.03 22.55
C PHE A 244 32.22 -12.10 22.90
N ASP A 245 33.36 -12.07 22.21
CA ASP A 245 34.49 -12.94 22.54
C ASP A 245 35.15 -12.43 23.84
N SER A 246 35.32 -13.33 24.80
CA SER A 246 35.89 -13.03 26.10
C SER A 246 37.37 -13.41 26.21
N SER A 247 37.96 -13.97 25.16
CA SER A 247 39.33 -14.50 25.16
C SER A 247 40.41 -13.45 25.45
N CYS A 248 40.15 -12.18 25.08
CA CYS A 248 41.04 -11.05 25.32
C CYS A 248 40.72 -10.26 26.60
N LEU A 249 39.65 -10.61 27.32
CA LEU A 249 39.30 -9.98 28.59
C LEU A 249 40.15 -10.55 29.75
N PRO A 250 40.38 -9.78 30.83
CA PRO A 250 41.15 -10.28 31.97
C PRO A 250 40.47 -11.48 32.65
N ILE A 251 41.09 -12.66 32.55
CA ILE A 251 40.57 -13.95 33.08
C ILE A 251 40.32 -13.90 34.60
N ASN A 252 41.05 -13.05 35.33
CA ASN A 252 40.99 -12.95 36.79
C ASN A 252 39.95 -11.93 37.30
N GLN A 253 39.18 -11.30 36.41
CA GLN A 253 38.15 -10.33 36.78
C GLN A 253 36.78 -10.84 36.35
N SER A 254 35.78 -10.72 37.22
CA SER A 254 34.40 -11.00 36.85
C SER A 254 33.98 -10.10 35.69
N HIS A 255 33.39 -10.67 34.65
CA HIS A 255 32.84 -9.90 33.54
C HIS A 255 31.63 -9.10 34.03
N THR A 256 31.86 -7.85 34.44
CA THR A 256 30.83 -6.91 34.88
C THR A 256 30.44 -5.95 33.75
N VAL A 257 29.31 -5.26 33.92
CA VAL A 257 28.89 -4.20 32.99
C VAL A 257 29.94 -3.08 32.90
N ASP A 258 30.63 -2.76 34.00
CA ASP A 258 31.70 -1.76 34.01
C ASP A 258 32.89 -2.21 33.15
N LEU A 259 33.37 -3.43 33.34
CA LEU A 259 34.50 -3.97 32.57
C LEU A 259 34.19 -4.02 31.06
N LEU A 260 32.98 -4.44 30.71
CA LEU A 260 32.54 -4.47 29.31
C LEU A 260 32.32 -3.07 28.72
N PHE A 261 31.88 -2.11 29.54
CA PHE A 261 31.78 -0.71 29.13
C PHE A 261 33.17 -0.13 28.85
N ASP A 262 34.13 -0.37 29.74
CA ASP A 262 35.52 0.07 29.56
C ASP A 262 36.17 -0.59 28.33
N PHE A 263 35.83 -1.86 28.07
CA PHE A 263 36.25 -2.55 26.85
C PHE A 263 35.73 -1.89 25.57
N ILE A 264 34.45 -1.51 25.51
CA ILE A 264 33.89 -0.77 24.37
C ILE A 264 34.55 0.60 24.26
N MET A 265 34.66 1.31 25.38
CA MET A 265 35.22 2.66 25.41
C MET A 265 36.67 2.68 24.95
N HIS A 266 37.49 1.71 25.37
CA HIS A 266 38.87 1.58 24.93
C HIS A 266 38.98 1.45 23.41
N ASN A 267 38.19 0.56 22.80
CA ASN A 267 38.24 0.38 21.34
C ASN A 267 37.70 1.63 20.60
N PHE A 268 36.63 2.26 21.10
CA PHE A 268 36.14 3.53 20.58
C PHE A 268 37.21 4.65 20.63
N GLU A 269 37.93 4.77 21.74
CA GLU A 269 39.01 5.75 21.91
C GLU A 269 40.17 5.48 20.94
N ARG A 270 40.48 4.22 20.65
CA ARG A 270 41.50 3.88 19.65
C ARG A 270 41.12 4.36 18.25
N HIS A 271 39.89 4.14 17.83
CA HIS A 271 39.38 4.62 16.54
C HIS A 271 39.31 6.15 16.48
N SER A 272 38.82 6.79 17.54
CA SER A 272 38.63 8.25 17.58
C SER A 272 39.90 9.05 17.87
N SER A 273 40.96 8.40 18.34
CA SER A 273 42.24 9.02 18.63
C SER A 273 42.93 9.54 17.38
N ILE A 274 43.46 10.75 17.48
CA ILE A 274 44.26 11.41 16.44
C ILE A 274 45.65 10.79 16.23
N PHE A 275 46.06 9.86 17.10
CA PHE A 275 47.39 9.25 17.05
C PHE A 275 47.39 7.83 16.49
N VAL A 276 46.21 7.21 16.40
CA VAL A 276 46.09 5.79 16.02
C VAL A 276 45.03 5.62 14.95
N GLY A 277 43.76 5.82 15.28
CA GLY A 277 42.66 5.52 14.36
C GLY A 277 42.26 6.66 13.44
N TYR A 278 42.70 7.89 13.70
CA TYR A 278 42.40 9.09 12.90
C TYR A 278 40.91 9.38 12.66
N ARG A 279 40.03 8.91 13.56
CA ARG A 279 38.56 8.90 13.41
C ARG A 279 38.03 7.89 12.39
N SER A 280 38.77 6.79 12.17
CA SER A 280 38.30 5.64 11.39
C SER A 280 36.94 5.14 11.91
N PRO A 281 36.00 4.74 11.03
CA PRO A 281 34.71 4.22 11.46
C PRO A 281 34.87 3.06 12.43
N PHE A 282 34.19 3.13 13.57
CA PHE A 282 34.19 2.07 14.57
C PHE A 282 32.97 1.16 14.37
N ILE A 283 33.21 -0.03 13.82
CA ILE A 283 32.15 -1.01 13.53
C ILE A 283 31.94 -1.92 14.73
N ILE A 284 30.73 -1.90 15.30
CA ILE A 284 30.33 -2.82 16.36
C ILE A 284 29.41 -3.88 15.76
N GLN A 285 29.98 -5.05 15.48
CA GLN A 285 29.24 -6.19 14.98
C GLN A 285 28.50 -6.91 16.11
N LEU A 286 27.17 -6.95 15.97
CA LEU A 286 26.23 -7.53 16.92
C LEU A 286 25.63 -8.81 16.34
N ASP A 287 25.94 -9.95 16.97
CA ASP A 287 25.29 -11.21 16.64
C ASP A 287 23.89 -11.24 17.27
N LEU A 288 22.87 -11.33 16.42
CA LEU A 288 21.47 -11.36 16.85
C LEU A 288 21.17 -12.55 17.78
N SER A 289 21.87 -13.68 17.63
CA SER A 289 21.71 -14.84 18.51
C SER A 289 22.23 -14.61 19.93
N TRP A 290 23.19 -13.72 20.12
CA TRP A 290 23.65 -13.31 21.45
C TRP A 290 22.68 -12.33 22.11
N LEU A 291 22.01 -11.50 21.31
CA LEU A 291 21.07 -10.49 21.79
C LEU A 291 19.75 -11.07 22.30
N SER A 292 19.41 -12.32 21.97
CA SER A 292 18.20 -13.01 22.49
C SER A 292 18.35 -13.49 23.94
N GLN A 293 19.56 -13.44 24.52
CA GLN A 293 19.81 -13.95 25.88
C GLN A 293 19.27 -12.99 26.97
N HIS A 294 18.46 -13.51 27.89
CA HIS A 294 17.99 -12.75 29.04
C HIS A 294 19.16 -12.29 29.95
N LYS A 295 19.11 -11.02 30.38
CA LYS A 295 20.13 -10.38 31.26
C LYS A 295 21.55 -10.37 30.67
N ASN A 296 21.68 -10.21 29.35
CA ASN A 296 22.97 -10.08 28.69
C ASN A 296 23.75 -8.84 29.18
N LEU A 297 24.93 -9.06 29.77
CA LEU A 297 25.80 -8.00 30.32
C LEU A 297 26.45 -7.14 29.23
N HIS A 298 26.76 -7.74 28.06
CA HIS A 298 27.29 -7.03 26.89
C HIS A 298 26.26 -6.03 26.36
N LEU A 299 24.98 -6.42 26.29
CA LEU A 299 23.88 -5.52 25.91
C LEU A 299 23.75 -4.35 26.88
N GLN A 300 23.82 -4.60 28.20
CA GLN A 300 23.75 -3.54 29.20
C GLN A 300 24.93 -2.55 29.08
N ALA A 301 26.14 -3.05 28.86
CA ALA A 301 27.33 -2.24 28.63
C ALA A 301 27.22 -1.42 27.34
N LEU A 302 26.72 -2.02 26.26
CA LEU A 302 26.50 -1.33 24.98
C LEU A 302 25.47 -0.20 25.12
N ILE A 303 24.32 -0.45 25.76
CA ILE A 303 23.30 0.59 25.99
C ILE A 303 23.88 1.73 26.85
N ARG A 304 24.72 1.41 27.84
CA ARG A 304 25.42 2.41 28.65
C ARG A 304 26.40 3.22 27.80
N PHE A 305 27.16 2.59 26.93
CA PHE A 305 28.07 3.25 25.99
C PHE A 305 27.33 4.20 25.05
N ILE A 306 26.25 3.75 24.40
CA ILE A 306 25.44 4.58 23.51
C ILE A 306 24.92 5.81 24.25
N LYS A 307 24.34 5.63 25.44
CA LYS A 307 23.84 6.74 26.26
C LYS A 307 24.96 7.70 26.70
N TYR A 308 26.14 7.17 27.03
CA TYR A 308 27.28 7.97 27.43
C TYR A 308 27.76 8.87 26.28
N ILE A 309 27.92 8.31 25.08
CA ILE A 309 28.33 9.08 23.89
C ILE A 309 27.27 10.12 23.53
N LEU A 310 26.00 9.73 23.44
CA LEU A 310 24.93 10.64 22.99
C LEU A 310 24.61 11.78 23.96
N ASN A 311 24.79 11.58 25.27
CA ASN A 311 24.50 12.59 26.28
C ASN A 311 25.71 13.48 26.63
N SER A 312 26.90 13.15 26.13
CA SER A 312 28.12 13.87 26.47
C SER A 312 28.40 15.01 25.50
N SER A 313 28.59 16.22 26.03
CA SER A 313 29.00 17.39 25.22
C SER A 313 30.35 17.19 24.52
N ASN A 314 31.22 16.35 25.09
CA ASN A 314 32.56 16.10 24.56
C ASN A 314 32.53 15.19 23.33
N HIS A 315 31.43 14.49 23.05
CA HIS A 315 31.30 13.55 21.94
C HIS A 315 30.33 14.05 20.86
N ARG A 316 30.11 15.36 20.77
CA ARG A 316 29.27 15.99 19.73
C ARG A 316 29.79 15.80 18.29
N TYR A 317 31.02 15.32 18.13
CA TYR A 317 31.60 14.94 16.84
C TYR A 317 31.27 13.49 16.43
N VAL A 318 30.55 12.72 17.26
CA VAL A 318 30.26 11.30 17.05
C VAL A 318 28.86 11.09 16.46
N TYR A 319 28.77 10.26 15.43
CA TYR A 319 27.52 9.92 14.74
C TYR A 319 27.34 8.41 14.64
N PHE A 320 26.21 7.91 15.12
CA PHE A 320 25.75 6.54 14.89
C PHE A 320 24.94 6.47 13.60
N ALA A 321 25.45 5.78 12.58
CA ALA A 321 24.85 5.74 11.26
C ALA A 321 24.90 4.34 10.64
N SER A 322 24.04 4.08 9.65
CA SER A 322 24.15 2.89 8.81
C SER A 322 25.36 2.97 7.89
N ILE A 323 25.77 1.82 7.34
CA ILE A 323 26.88 1.75 6.40
C ILE A 323 26.55 2.54 5.13
N GLU A 324 25.31 2.45 4.63
CA GLU A 324 24.84 3.21 3.47
C GLU A 324 25.06 4.72 3.64
N LYS A 325 24.72 5.28 4.80
CA LYS A 325 24.90 6.72 5.06
C LYS A 325 26.37 7.11 5.11
N VAL A 326 27.18 6.28 5.77
CA VAL A 326 28.63 6.51 5.87
C VAL A 326 29.32 6.30 4.51
N LEU A 327 28.84 5.38 3.68
CA LEU A 327 29.30 5.19 2.31
C LEU A 327 29.04 6.44 1.46
N GLU A 328 27.87 7.06 1.58
CA GLU A 328 27.60 8.34 0.90
C GLU A 328 28.50 9.47 1.42
N TRP A 329 28.87 9.47 2.71
CA TRP A 329 29.89 10.39 3.22
C TRP A 329 31.29 10.10 2.65
N PHE A 330 31.69 8.83 2.50
CA PHE A 330 32.97 8.50 1.87
C PHE A 330 33.04 8.93 0.41
N LYS A 331 31.93 8.77 -0.33
CA LYS A 331 31.82 9.28 -1.70
C LYS A 331 31.89 10.81 -1.76
N TYR A 332 31.30 11.48 -0.78
CA TYR A 332 31.20 12.94 -0.72
C TYR A 332 31.56 13.46 0.68
N PRO A 333 32.86 13.51 1.04
CA PRO A 333 33.27 13.92 2.38
C PRO A 333 32.73 15.31 2.73
N ARG A 334 32.26 15.44 3.97
CA ARG A 334 31.73 16.68 4.55
C ARG A 334 32.35 16.90 5.91
N SER A 335 32.64 18.16 6.23
CA SER A 335 33.07 18.50 7.58
C SER A 335 31.94 18.23 8.59
N LEU A 336 32.29 18.18 9.86
CA LEU A 336 31.37 17.94 10.96
C LEU A 336 30.19 18.93 10.95
N ASP A 337 30.45 20.20 10.66
CA ASP A 337 29.43 21.25 10.63
C ASP A 337 28.46 21.12 9.45
N GLU A 338 28.93 20.56 8.33
CA GLU A 338 28.13 20.36 7.12
C GLU A 338 27.21 19.13 7.19
N LEU A 339 27.44 18.22 8.15
CA LEU A 339 26.62 17.01 8.29
C LEU A 339 25.15 17.30 8.61
N HIS A 340 24.82 18.47 9.18
CA HIS A 340 23.44 18.81 9.47
C HIS A 340 22.60 18.97 8.20
N ASP A 341 23.18 19.57 7.15
CA ASP A 341 22.52 19.88 5.89
C ASP A 341 22.81 18.82 4.80
N PHE A 342 23.63 17.82 5.12
CA PHE A 342 23.94 16.74 4.18
C PHE A 342 22.75 15.78 4.03
N TRP A 343 22.27 15.61 2.79
CA TRP A 343 21.05 14.87 2.47
C TRP A 343 21.04 13.43 3.02
N ALA A 344 22.19 12.75 3.02
CA ALA A 344 22.30 11.37 3.50
C ALA A 344 22.12 11.26 5.03
N PHE A 345 22.41 12.34 5.77
CA PHE A 345 22.30 12.40 7.23
C PHE A 345 21.04 13.14 7.70
N SER A 346 20.27 13.69 6.76
CA SER A 346 18.96 14.28 7.02
C SER A 346 17.95 13.19 7.38
N CYS A 347 16.95 13.54 8.20
CA CYS A 347 15.87 12.64 8.60
C CYS A 347 14.54 13.40 8.67
N ASN A 348 13.43 12.70 8.46
CA ASN A 348 12.09 13.24 8.71
C ASN A 348 11.70 13.00 10.19
N ASP A 349 10.93 13.90 10.80
CA ASP A 349 10.46 13.80 12.20
C ASP A 349 9.52 12.61 12.48
N LYS A 350 9.20 11.80 11.47
CA LYS A 350 8.37 10.60 11.61
C LYS A 350 9.25 9.41 12.03
N ILE A 351 9.16 9.05 13.30
CA ILE A 351 9.63 7.77 13.82
C ILE A 351 8.39 6.91 14.04
N TYR A 352 8.35 5.70 13.48
CA TYR A 352 7.29 4.76 13.79
C TYR A 352 7.59 4.19 15.18
N GLU A 353 6.86 4.64 16.20
CA GLU A 353 6.99 4.05 17.54
C GLU A 353 6.62 2.55 17.50
N ASN A 354 7.42 1.79 18.26
CA ASN A 354 7.63 0.34 18.25
C ASN A 354 6.41 -0.54 18.65
N ASP A 355 5.20 -0.26 18.16
CA ASP A 355 4.10 -1.23 18.19
C ASP A 355 4.27 -2.21 17.01
N ILE A 356 5.27 -3.09 17.14
CA ILE A 356 5.65 -4.06 16.10
C ILE A 356 4.69 -5.26 16.16
N ASP A 357 3.61 -5.17 15.37
CA ASP A 357 2.60 -6.22 15.23
C ASP A 357 3.00 -7.24 14.15
N CYS A 358 4.14 -7.92 14.37
CA CYS A 358 4.73 -8.86 13.41
C CYS A 358 4.57 -10.34 13.78
N PHE A 359 4.03 -10.68 14.96
CA PHE A 359 4.06 -12.04 15.50
C PHE A 359 2.68 -12.70 15.63
N ASP A 360 1.66 -12.17 14.95
CA ASP A 360 0.34 -12.81 14.85
C ASP A 360 0.35 -13.95 13.81
N LYS A 361 1.23 -14.95 13.97
CA LYS A 361 1.19 -16.24 13.26
C LYS A 361 1.84 -17.35 14.11
N GLU A 362 1.04 -18.32 14.54
CA GLU A 362 1.53 -19.67 14.85
C GLU A 362 0.82 -20.70 13.96
N LEU A 363 1.67 -21.47 13.27
CA LEU A 363 1.60 -22.90 12.96
C LEU A 363 0.54 -23.42 11.97
N ASN A 364 1.04 -23.80 10.79
CA ASN A 364 0.76 -25.10 10.18
C ASN A 364 1.97 -25.52 9.35
N GLU A 365 2.96 -26.14 10.01
CA GLU A 365 3.88 -27.06 9.36
C GLU A 365 3.11 -28.35 9.06
N ASN A 366 3.04 -28.75 7.78
CA ASN A 366 2.99 -30.14 7.29
C ASN A 366 2.81 -30.12 5.75
N GLU A 367 3.89 -29.80 5.03
CA GLU A 367 4.04 -30.14 3.62
C GLU A 367 5.24 -31.08 3.45
N GLN A 368 5.07 -32.35 3.83
CA GLN A 368 6.00 -33.40 3.42
C GLN A 368 5.39 -34.72 2.97
N ASP A 369 4.06 -34.83 2.88
CA ASP A 369 3.42 -36.01 2.29
C ASP A 369 2.43 -35.59 1.21
N ASN A 370 2.80 -35.82 -0.06
CA ASN A 370 1.90 -36.28 -1.13
C ASN A 370 2.65 -36.47 -2.47
N ILE A 371 3.66 -37.35 -2.45
CA ILE A 371 3.90 -38.23 -3.59
C ILE A 371 3.07 -39.48 -3.28
N PHE A 372 1.82 -39.57 -3.73
CA PHE A 372 1.12 -40.82 -4.06
C PHE A 372 -0.32 -40.51 -4.52
N ASN A 373 -0.76 -41.26 -5.54
CA ASN A 373 -2.12 -41.42 -6.04
C ASN A 373 -2.68 -40.38 -7.04
N ARG A 374 -2.12 -40.45 -8.26
CA ARG A 374 -2.97 -40.60 -9.45
C ARG A 374 -3.63 -41.98 -9.38
N GLU A 375 -4.95 -42.04 -9.36
CA GLU A 375 -5.81 -42.94 -10.17
C GLU A 375 -7.24 -43.01 -9.62
N ASN A 376 -8.19 -43.15 -10.55
CA ASN A 376 -9.64 -43.33 -10.40
C ASN A 376 -10.41 -42.01 -10.18
N ILE A 377 -11.41 -41.62 -10.97
CA ILE A 377 -12.49 -42.43 -11.57
C ILE A 377 -12.96 -41.80 -12.89
N LYS A 378 -12.85 -42.58 -13.98
CA LYS A 378 -13.82 -42.56 -15.09
C LYS A 378 -14.97 -43.48 -14.68
N LEU A 379 -16.22 -43.03 -14.74
CA LEU A 379 -17.39 -43.76 -15.24
C LEU A 379 -18.70 -43.02 -14.92
N LEU A 380 -19.43 -42.72 -15.99
CA LEU A 380 -20.90 -42.68 -16.14
C LEU A 380 -21.40 -41.43 -16.89
N LYS A 381 -21.26 -41.47 -18.22
CA LYS A 381 -22.28 -40.96 -19.13
C LYS A 381 -23.12 -42.16 -19.58
N SER A 382 -24.45 -42.11 -19.39
CA SER A 382 -25.45 -42.37 -20.45
C SER A 382 -26.85 -42.56 -19.86
N ASN A 383 -27.77 -41.68 -20.28
CA ASN A 383 -29.08 -41.98 -20.90
C ASN A 383 -29.94 -40.71 -20.83
N ASN A 384 -30.22 -40.04 -21.96
CA ASN A 384 -31.38 -40.25 -22.86
C ASN A 384 -32.72 -40.02 -22.13
N ARG A 385 -33.74 -39.33 -22.64
CA ARG A 385 -34.04 -38.56 -23.86
C ARG A 385 -35.50 -38.06 -23.64
N THR A 386 -35.86 -36.98 -24.33
CA THR A 386 -37.18 -36.65 -24.94
C THR A 386 -37.97 -35.42 -24.45
N ASN A 387 -38.14 -34.53 -25.43
CA ASN A 387 -39.34 -33.83 -25.93
C ASN A 387 -40.15 -32.85 -25.07
N GLY A 388 -40.42 -31.68 -25.67
CA GLY A 388 -41.78 -31.11 -25.65
C GLY A 388 -41.90 -29.57 -25.63
N ASN A 389 -42.10 -28.99 -26.82
CA ASN A 389 -42.58 -27.63 -27.14
C ASN A 389 -43.46 -26.89 -26.10
N HIS A 390 -43.27 -25.57 -25.96
CA HIS A 390 -44.32 -24.58 -26.24
C HIS A 390 -43.79 -23.12 -26.25
N SER A 391 -44.04 -22.44 -27.36
CA SER A 391 -43.95 -20.98 -27.53
C SER A 391 -45.29 -20.30 -27.23
N LYS A 392 -45.21 -19.02 -26.81
CA LYS A 392 -46.23 -17.95 -26.70
C LYS A 392 -46.81 -17.75 -25.30
N SER A 393 -46.53 -16.59 -24.68
CA SER A 393 -47.54 -15.54 -24.43
C SER A 393 -46.98 -14.28 -23.72
N ILE A 394 -47.13 -13.13 -24.39
CA ILE A 394 -47.72 -11.86 -23.87
C ILE A 394 -46.92 -11.10 -22.78
N ASN A 395 -46.12 -10.08 -23.12
CA ASN A 395 -46.51 -8.66 -23.23
C ASN A 395 -47.82 -8.26 -22.53
N HIS A 396 -47.75 -7.91 -21.25
CA HIS A 396 -48.67 -6.92 -20.66
C HIS A 396 -48.07 -6.24 -19.43
N GLN A 397 -48.37 -4.94 -19.31
CA GLN A 397 -48.23 -4.04 -18.15
C GLN A 397 -46.96 -3.18 -18.04
N THR A 398 -46.87 -2.20 -18.94
CA THR A 398 -46.30 -0.87 -18.66
C THR A 398 -47.40 0.20 -18.72
N GLU A 399 -48.35 0.13 -17.77
CA GLU A 399 -49.28 1.23 -17.48
C GLU A 399 -49.55 1.25 -15.98
N ARG A 400 -48.80 2.08 -15.25
CA ARG A 400 -49.17 2.54 -13.89
C ARG A 400 -48.26 3.64 -13.37
N LEU A 401 -48.04 4.71 -14.14
CA LEU A 401 -47.58 5.98 -13.57
C LEU A 401 -48.26 7.12 -14.34
N PHE A 402 -48.93 8.00 -13.59
CA PHE A 402 -49.59 9.27 -13.99
C PHE A 402 -51.09 9.21 -14.36
N PRO A 403 -51.98 9.33 -13.35
CA PRO A 403 -53.34 9.81 -13.57
C PRO A 403 -53.33 11.36 -13.65
N ASN A 404 -54.14 11.88 -14.57
CA ASN A 404 -54.65 13.26 -14.66
C ASN A 404 -53.69 14.38 -15.13
N ALA A 405 -53.84 14.72 -16.41
CA ALA A 405 -53.88 16.11 -16.87
C ALA A 405 -54.87 16.21 -18.06
N LYS A 406 -56.14 16.48 -17.74
CA LYS A 406 -57.03 17.18 -18.68
C LYS A 406 -56.57 18.63 -18.69
N ASP A 407 -56.04 19.10 -19.80
CA ASP A 407 -56.51 20.31 -20.48
C ASP A 407 -55.64 20.60 -21.71
N GLY A 408 -56.32 20.96 -22.79
CA GLY A 408 -55.87 20.77 -24.16
C GLY A 408 -54.69 21.64 -24.59
N LYS A 409 -53.70 20.97 -25.16
CA LYS A 409 -52.99 21.31 -26.40
C LYS A 409 -52.33 20.04 -26.91
N SER A 410 -53.02 19.33 -27.80
CA SER A 410 -52.54 18.12 -28.44
C SER A 410 -51.36 18.44 -29.35
N VAL A 411 -50.14 18.18 -28.89
CA VAL A 411 -48.99 17.99 -29.78
C VAL A 411 -49.01 16.53 -30.19
N ASP A 412 -49.05 16.28 -31.50
CA ASP A 412 -49.24 14.97 -32.11
C ASP A 412 -47.99 14.09 -31.93
N ILE A 413 -47.91 13.39 -30.79
CA ILE A 413 -46.79 12.52 -30.38
C ILE A 413 -46.57 11.37 -31.39
N LEU A 414 -47.61 10.93 -32.10
CA LEU A 414 -47.48 9.88 -33.11
C LEU A 414 -46.66 10.33 -34.33
N SER A 415 -46.70 11.62 -34.67
CA SER A 415 -45.92 12.17 -35.79
C SER A 415 -44.40 12.20 -35.51
N ILE A 416 -44.01 12.22 -34.23
CA ILE A 416 -42.61 12.23 -33.78
C ILE A 416 -42.04 10.81 -33.70
N MET A 417 -42.86 9.81 -33.33
CA MET A 417 -42.40 8.42 -33.18
C MET A 417 -42.05 7.72 -34.51
N ASN A 418 -42.49 8.27 -35.65
CA ASN A 418 -42.14 7.74 -36.99
C ASN A 418 -40.89 8.37 -37.62
N ARG A 419 -40.22 9.31 -36.94
CA ARG A 419 -38.92 9.84 -37.39
C ARG A 419 -37.80 9.03 -36.73
N ARG A 420 -36.95 8.39 -37.54
CA ARG A 420 -35.74 7.68 -37.05
C ARG A 420 -34.73 8.60 -36.35
N THR A 421 -34.95 9.92 -36.36
CA THR A 421 -34.20 10.95 -35.65
C THR A 421 -35.13 12.09 -35.24
N VAL A 422 -35.24 12.37 -33.94
CA VAL A 422 -35.96 13.55 -33.40
C VAL A 422 -34.94 14.66 -33.15
N HIS A 423 -35.12 15.84 -33.74
CA HIS A 423 -34.25 16.98 -33.49
C HIS A 423 -34.64 17.69 -32.17
N LEU A 424 -33.63 18.06 -31.38
CA LEU A 424 -33.82 18.64 -30.03
C LEU A 424 -34.72 19.90 -30.03
N LEU A 425 -34.73 20.66 -31.14
CA LEU A 425 -35.52 21.88 -31.31
C LEU A 425 -37.02 21.62 -31.56
N ASP A 426 -37.38 20.39 -31.91
CA ASP A 426 -38.76 19.97 -32.17
C ASP A 426 -39.50 19.58 -30.87
N LEU A 427 -38.78 19.52 -29.74
CA LEU A 427 -39.35 19.19 -28.44
C LEU A 427 -40.14 20.37 -27.85
N SER A 428 -41.18 20.06 -27.07
CA SER A 428 -41.91 21.07 -26.31
C SER A 428 -41.03 21.65 -25.20
N ASP A 429 -41.34 22.89 -24.80
CA ASP A 429 -40.57 23.61 -23.77
C ASP A 429 -40.49 22.84 -22.44
N GLU A 430 -41.55 22.11 -22.08
CA GLU A 430 -41.60 21.30 -20.86
C GLU A 430 -40.65 20.10 -20.90
N ILE A 431 -40.57 19.40 -22.04
CA ILE A 431 -39.66 18.25 -22.22
C ILE A 431 -38.21 18.74 -22.26
N LEU A 432 -37.94 19.83 -22.96
CA LEU A 432 -36.63 20.49 -22.99
C LEU A 432 -36.18 20.90 -21.58
N LEU A 433 -37.05 21.49 -20.77
CA LEU A 433 -36.75 21.85 -19.38
C LEU A 433 -36.45 20.62 -18.50
N ILE A 434 -37.16 19.51 -18.70
CA ILE A 434 -36.90 18.25 -17.97
C ILE A 434 -35.53 17.66 -18.36
N ILE A 435 -35.20 17.68 -19.66
CA ILE A 435 -33.91 17.22 -20.17
C ILE A 435 -32.77 18.09 -19.61
N LEU A 436 -32.90 19.42 -19.67
CA LEU A 436 -31.92 20.36 -19.11
C LEU A 436 -31.77 20.19 -17.59
N LYS A 437 -32.88 19.95 -16.87
CA LYS A 437 -32.87 19.66 -15.42
C LYS A 437 -32.14 18.36 -15.09
N LYS A 438 -32.20 17.34 -15.95
CA LYS A 438 -31.52 16.05 -15.74
C LYS A 438 -30.05 16.07 -16.14
N LEU A 439 -29.66 16.92 -17.10
CA LEU A 439 -28.30 16.93 -17.63
C LEU A 439 -27.30 17.62 -16.71
N GLY A 440 -27.71 18.62 -15.92
CA GLY A 440 -26.88 19.22 -14.84
C GLY A 440 -25.47 19.67 -15.25
N SER A 441 -25.23 19.83 -16.55
CA SER A 441 -23.90 19.94 -17.16
C SER A 441 -23.71 21.32 -17.78
N MET A 442 -22.60 21.94 -17.41
CA MET A 442 -22.10 23.19 -17.96
C MET A 442 -21.91 23.16 -19.47
N ASP A 443 -21.47 22.01 -20.02
CA ASP A 443 -21.27 21.86 -21.46
C ASP A 443 -22.57 22.01 -22.24
N VAL A 444 -23.68 21.59 -21.63
CA VAL A 444 -25.02 21.73 -22.23
C VAL A 444 -25.46 23.19 -22.17
N LEU A 445 -25.34 23.87 -21.04
CA LEU A 445 -25.65 25.31 -20.94
C LEU A 445 -24.79 26.17 -21.88
N TYR A 446 -23.49 25.89 -21.95
CA TYR A 446 -22.55 26.58 -22.82
C TYR A 446 -22.89 26.36 -24.31
N SER A 447 -23.26 25.13 -24.69
CA SER A 447 -23.62 24.79 -26.08
C SER A 447 -24.97 25.35 -26.50
N LEU A 448 -25.80 25.85 -25.58
CA LEU A 448 -27.13 26.38 -25.88
C LEU A 448 -27.14 27.91 -25.99
N LEU A 449 -26.17 28.58 -25.34
CA LEU A 449 -26.09 30.04 -25.32
C LEU A 449 -25.53 30.60 -26.64
N GLY A 450 -26.32 31.42 -27.31
CA GLY A 450 -26.00 32.04 -28.61
C GLY A 450 -26.29 31.16 -29.83
N VAL A 451 -26.80 29.94 -29.63
CA VAL A 451 -27.15 29.01 -30.72
C VAL A 451 -28.59 29.19 -31.17
N ASN A 452 -29.51 29.56 -30.28
CA ASN A 452 -30.91 29.76 -30.62
C ASN A 452 -31.61 30.71 -29.64
N ARG A 453 -32.32 31.73 -30.15
CA ARG A 453 -33.05 32.71 -29.32
C ARG A 453 -34.08 32.07 -28.38
N ARG A 454 -34.74 30.97 -28.76
CA ARG A 454 -35.68 30.21 -27.91
C ARG A 454 -34.95 29.54 -26.76
N LEU A 455 -33.80 28.92 -27.02
CA LEU A 455 -32.97 28.30 -25.99
C LEU A 455 -32.29 29.35 -25.09
N ASP A 456 -31.88 30.50 -25.63
CA ASP A 456 -31.38 31.65 -24.89
C ASP A 456 -32.45 32.26 -23.97
N GLN A 457 -33.68 32.40 -24.49
CA GLN A 457 -34.82 32.83 -23.69
C GLN A 457 -35.11 31.80 -22.60
N MET A 458 -35.12 30.51 -22.91
CA MET A 458 -35.30 29.45 -21.91
C MET A 458 -34.19 29.46 -20.86
N ALA A 459 -32.92 29.70 -21.25
CA ALA A 459 -31.73 29.89 -20.42
C ALA A 459 -31.82 31.11 -19.48
N ARG A 460 -32.50 32.17 -19.91
CA ARG A 460 -32.71 33.40 -19.14
C ARG A 460 -34.00 33.37 -18.32
N SER A 461 -35.05 32.73 -18.83
CA SER A 461 -36.38 32.57 -18.21
C SER A 461 -36.46 31.36 -17.27
N PHE A 462 -35.33 30.99 -16.66
CA PHE A 462 -35.15 29.91 -15.66
C PHE A 462 -35.88 30.22 -14.34
N ASP A 463 -37.11 30.74 -14.36
CA ASP A 463 -37.87 31.15 -13.16
C ASP A 463 -38.61 29.97 -12.50
N LYS A 464 -38.80 28.86 -13.22
CA LYS A 464 -39.44 27.62 -12.70
C LYS A 464 -38.44 26.63 -12.08
N ILE A 465 -37.13 26.87 -12.16
CA ILE A 465 -36.10 25.96 -11.64
C ILE A 465 -35.60 26.49 -10.30
N LYS A 466 -36.42 26.29 -9.26
CA LYS A 466 -35.95 26.40 -7.87
C LYS A 466 -34.89 25.31 -7.68
N PHE A 467 -33.67 25.69 -7.29
CA PHE A 467 -32.54 24.83 -6.90
C PHE A 467 -31.67 24.28 -8.04
N MET A 468 -30.82 25.13 -8.63
CA MET A 468 -29.78 24.68 -9.57
C MET A 468 -28.54 24.18 -8.80
N LYS A 469 -28.16 22.92 -9.04
CA LYS A 469 -26.81 22.39 -8.75
C LYS A 469 -26.02 22.40 -10.05
N LEU A 470 -24.96 23.20 -10.15
CA LEU A 470 -24.11 23.25 -11.35
C LEU A 470 -22.87 22.38 -11.15
N SER A 471 -22.54 21.55 -12.15
CA SER A 471 -21.32 20.74 -12.16
C SER A 471 -20.31 21.28 -13.17
N PHE A 472 -19.14 21.65 -12.67
CA PHE A 472 -17.97 22.05 -13.46
C PHE A 472 -16.98 20.88 -13.63
N ILE A 473 -17.52 19.67 -13.75
CA ILE A 473 -16.76 18.41 -13.87
C ILE A 473 -17.28 17.69 -15.13
N SER A 474 -16.39 17.47 -16.11
CA SER A 474 -16.69 16.78 -17.37
C SER A 474 -16.93 15.27 -17.13
N ASN A 475 -18.06 14.72 -17.58
CA ASN A 475 -18.33 13.28 -17.82
C ASN A 475 -17.61 12.25 -16.92
N GLY A 476 -17.56 12.46 -15.59
CA GLY A 476 -16.85 11.57 -14.66
C GLY A 476 -15.35 11.41 -14.94
N GLN A 477 -14.75 12.25 -15.79
CA GLN A 477 -13.33 12.33 -16.06
C GLN A 477 -12.79 13.69 -15.60
N PHE A 478 -11.66 13.67 -14.91
CA PHE A 478 -10.99 14.86 -14.37
C PHE A 478 -10.33 15.75 -15.43
N SER A 479 -10.87 15.82 -16.65
CA SER A 479 -10.39 16.76 -17.66
C SER A 479 -10.86 18.16 -17.26
N SER A 480 -9.92 19.10 -17.13
CA SER A 480 -10.22 20.51 -16.88
C SER A 480 -11.16 21.04 -17.97
N ILE A 481 -12.16 21.81 -17.56
CA ILE A 481 -12.94 22.61 -18.51
C ILE A 481 -11.94 23.56 -19.19
N ASP A 482 -12.00 23.64 -20.52
CA ASP A 482 -11.18 24.57 -21.30
C ASP A 482 -11.25 25.99 -20.71
N ASP A 483 -10.09 26.61 -20.48
CA ASP A 483 -9.97 27.88 -19.77
C ASP A 483 -10.73 29.01 -20.45
N VAL A 484 -10.84 28.97 -21.78
CA VAL A 484 -11.61 29.93 -22.57
C VAL A 484 -13.10 29.81 -22.24
N LYS A 485 -13.62 28.59 -22.18
CA LYS A 485 -15.04 28.32 -21.83
C LYS A 485 -15.32 28.72 -20.39
N LEU A 486 -14.41 28.39 -19.47
CA LEU A 486 -14.53 28.72 -18.05
C LEU A 486 -14.53 30.24 -17.83
N ASN A 487 -13.60 30.98 -18.46
CA ASN A 487 -13.54 32.43 -18.38
C ASN A 487 -14.83 33.08 -18.85
N ARG A 488 -15.29 32.72 -20.05
CA ARG A 488 -16.52 33.26 -20.62
C ARG A 488 -17.71 32.99 -19.72
N PHE A 489 -17.81 31.80 -19.15
CA PHE A 489 -18.89 31.47 -18.23
C PHE A 489 -18.83 32.27 -16.92
N CYS A 490 -17.64 32.47 -16.36
CA CYS A 490 -17.46 33.27 -15.15
C CYS A 490 -17.81 34.75 -15.37
N TYR A 491 -17.49 35.32 -16.53
CA TYR A 491 -17.73 36.75 -16.80
C TYR A 491 -19.14 37.04 -17.33
N GLU A 492 -19.67 36.20 -18.22
CA GLU A 492 -20.92 36.51 -18.93
C GLU A 492 -22.15 35.88 -18.24
N ILE A 493 -22.01 34.68 -17.68
CA ILE A 493 -23.16 33.84 -17.31
C ILE A 493 -23.38 33.81 -15.80
N LEU A 494 -22.35 33.53 -15.00
CA LEU A 494 -22.47 33.45 -13.54
C LEU A 494 -23.10 34.70 -12.91
N PRO A 495 -22.73 35.94 -13.27
CA PRO A 495 -23.34 37.14 -12.69
C PRO A 495 -24.85 37.28 -12.96
N GLN A 496 -25.37 36.65 -14.02
CA GLN A 496 -26.80 36.70 -14.37
C GLN A 496 -27.63 35.69 -13.58
N ILE A 497 -27.03 34.56 -13.18
CA ILE A 497 -27.74 33.43 -12.53
C ILE A 497 -27.34 33.20 -11.07
N ASN A 498 -26.38 33.94 -10.54
CA ASN A 498 -25.80 33.79 -9.19
C ASN A 498 -26.83 33.69 -8.06
N HIS A 499 -27.89 34.50 -8.11
CA HIS A 499 -28.96 34.51 -7.11
C HIS A 499 -29.82 33.24 -7.13
N LYS A 500 -29.74 32.40 -8.17
CA LYS A 500 -30.49 31.15 -8.28
C LYS A 500 -29.69 29.91 -7.83
N ILE A 501 -28.38 30.07 -7.63
CA ILE A 501 -27.45 28.96 -7.33
C ILE A 501 -27.48 28.65 -5.84
N VAL A 502 -27.89 27.42 -5.51
CA VAL A 502 -27.92 26.91 -4.13
C VAL A 502 -26.84 25.86 -3.89
N GLY A 503 -26.35 25.22 -4.96
CA GLY A 503 -25.24 24.28 -4.89
C GLY A 503 -24.28 24.33 -6.07
N LEU A 504 -23.00 24.13 -5.78
CA LEU A 504 -21.93 24.06 -6.78
C LEU A 504 -21.15 22.75 -6.64
N SER A 505 -20.80 22.13 -7.76
CA SER A 505 -19.88 21.00 -7.84
C SER A 505 -18.66 21.41 -8.64
N LEU A 506 -17.52 21.52 -7.97
CA LEU A 506 -16.33 22.22 -8.44
C LEU A 506 -15.13 21.28 -8.45
N ALA A 507 -14.28 21.39 -9.48
CA ALA A 507 -12.93 20.85 -9.44
C ALA A 507 -12.00 21.87 -8.77
N LEU A 508 -11.05 21.42 -7.94
CA LEU A 508 -10.24 22.32 -7.11
C LEU A 508 -9.51 23.42 -7.91
N HIS A 509 -9.02 23.12 -9.11
CA HIS A 509 -8.32 24.10 -9.98
C HIS A 509 -9.22 25.24 -10.48
N SER A 510 -10.53 25.03 -10.55
CA SER A 510 -11.53 26.01 -11.02
C SER A 510 -12.24 26.74 -9.89
N MET A 511 -12.09 26.26 -8.65
CA MET A 511 -12.88 26.68 -7.49
C MET A 511 -12.72 28.17 -7.19
N GLU A 512 -11.50 28.68 -7.13
CA GLU A 512 -11.23 30.09 -6.83
C GLU A 512 -11.87 31.01 -7.86
N ARG A 513 -11.63 30.74 -9.15
CA ARG A 513 -12.18 31.53 -10.27
C ARG A 513 -13.70 31.59 -10.25
N ILE A 514 -14.36 30.47 -9.95
CA ILE A 514 -15.83 30.41 -9.90
C ILE A 514 -16.36 31.13 -8.65
N LEU A 515 -15.83 30.82 -7.47
CA LEU A 515 -16.33 31.39 -6.21
C LEU A 515 -16.06 32.89 -6.10
N LEU A 516 -15.04 33.41 -6.78
CA LEU A 516 -14.72 34.85 -6.81
C LEU A 516 -15.36 35.60 -7.99
N ALA A 517 -15.97 34.91 -8.96
CA ALA A 517 -16.56 35.56 -10.14
C ALA A 517 -17.73 36.50 -9.80
N CYS A 518 -18.54 36.14 -8.81
CA CYS A 518 -19.70 36.93 -8.37
C CYS A 518 -20.13 36.56 -6.94
N ARG A 519 -21.06 37.32 -6.35
CA ARG A 519 -21.65 36.97 -5.04
C ARG A 519 -22.77 35.97 -5.18
N TYR A 520 -22.78 34.92 -4.37
CA TYR A 520 -23.81 33.88 -4.35
C TYR A 520 -24.68 33.96 -3.09
N PRO A 521 -25.81 34.68 -3.09
CA PRO A 521 -26.58 34.94 -1.87
C PRO A 521 -27.30 33.70 -1.27
N HIS A 522 -27.49 32.63 -2.04
CA HIS A 522 -28.22 31.43 -1.61
C HIS A 522 -27.37 30.14 -1.65
N LEU A 523 -26.06 30.26 -1.89
CA LEU A 523 -25.17 29.11 -1.96
C LEU A 523 -24.97 28.50 -0.57
N THR A 524 -25.41 27.25 -0.42
CA THR A 524 -25.34 26.52 0.85
C THR A 524 -24.71 25.15 0.70
N ILE A 525 -24.60 24.62 -0.53
CA ILE A 525 -24.10 23.29 -0.82
C ILE A 525 -22.85 23.39 -1.71
N ILE A 526 -21.75 22.77 -1.30
CA ILE A 526 -20.56 22.64 -2.14
C ILE A 526 -20.17 21.16 -2.24
N VAL A 527 -19.91 20.73 -3.46
CA VAL A 527 -19.23 19.46 -3.77
C VAL A 527 -17.88 19.80 -4.36
N ILE A 528 -16.79 19.33 -3.75
CA ILE A 528 -15.43 19.61 -4.20
C ILE A 528 -14.81 18.31 -4.66
N THR A 529 -14.24 18.34 -5.85
CA THR A 529 -13.39 17.26 -6.36
C THR A 529 -11.95 17.71 -6.23
N ILE A 530 -11.18 17.05 -5.38
CA ILE A 530 -9.86 17.52 -4.95
C ILE A 530 -8.72 16.71 -5.58
N TYR A 531 -7.69 17.43 -6.04
CA TYR A 531 -6.39 16.92 -6.46
C TYR A 531 -5.26 17.94 -6.20
N PRO A 532 -4.27 17.68 -5.33
CA PRO A 532 -4.27 16.85 -4.11
C PRO A 532 -5.02 17.49 -2.90
N PRO A 533 -5.41 16.71 -1.86
CA PRO A 533 -6.24 17.14 -0.71
C PRO A 533 -5.77 18.42 -0.01
N ASN A 534 -4.47 18.47 0.31
CA ASN A 534 -3.83 19.57 1.03
C ASN A 534 -3.91 20.93 0.32
N ARG A 535 -4.19 20.98 -0.99
CA ARG A 535 -4.39 22.25 -1.69
C ARG A 535 -5.68 22.95 -1.28
N LEU A 536 -6.70 22.24 -0.79
CA LEU A 536 -7.91 22.87 -0.28
C LEU A 536 -7.62 23.74 0.96
N VAL A 537 -6.69 23.31 1.80
CA VAL A 537 -6.26 24.05 3.01
C VAL A 537 -5.77 25.46 2.67
N ARG A 538 -5.16 25.66 1.49
CA ARG A 538 -4.67 26.96 1.03
C ARG A 538 -5.78 27.98 0.79
N TYR A 539 -6.95 27.53 0.31
CA TYR A 539 -8.10 28.41 0.08
C TYR A 539 -8.88 28.69 1.36
N LEU A 540 -8.79 27.79 2.32
CA LEU A 540 -9.39 27.91 3.65
C LEU A 540 -8.41 28.56 4.64
N THR A 541 -7.65 29.57 4.25
CA THR A 541 -6.82 30.37 5.15
C THR A 541 -7.64 31.47 5.82
N GLU A 542 -7.34 31.80 7.08
CA GLU A 542 -8.06 32.86 7.78
C GLU A 542 -7.90 34.20 7.04
N GLY A 543 -9.02 34.91 6.87
CA GLY A 543 -9.07 36.17 6.12
C GLY A 543 -9.34 36.02 4.61
N SER A 544 -9.29 34.81 4.04
CA SER A 544 -9.60 34.64 2.62
C SER A 544 -11.12 34.84 2.35
N PRO A 545 -11.52 35.44 1.20
CA PRO A 545 -12.93 35.58 0.85
C PRO A 545 -13.67 34.23 0.75
N ILE A 546 -12.96 33.18 0.33
CA ILE A 546 -13.47 31.82 0.23
C ILE A 546 -13.67 31.23 1.63
N ALA A 547 -12.71 31.40 2.54
CA ALA A 547 -12.85 30.94 3.92
C ALA A 547 -14.05 31.60 4.62
N ARG A 548 -14.29 32.89 4.37
CA ARG A 548 -15.47 33.61 4.87
C ARG A 548 -16.78 33.02 4.32
N LEU A 549 -16.84 32.73 3.02
CA LEU A 549 -17.99 32.06 2.40
C LEU A 549 -18.29 30.71 3.08
N PHE A 550 -17.27 29.89 3.29
CA PHE A 550 -17.38 28.58 3.95
C PHE A 550 -17.81 28.70 5.42
N ARG A 551 -17.29 29.70 6.14
CA ARG A 551 -17.64 29.98 7.54
C ARG A 551 -19.10 30.43 7.69
N GLU A 552 -19.54 31.37 6.87
CA GLU A 552 -20.80 32.08 7.07
C GLU A 552 -22.00 31.41 6.37
N GLN A 553 -21.85 30.93 5.13
CA GLN A 553 -22.98 30.54 4.27
C GLN A 553 -23.10 29.03 4.02
N ILE A 554 -21.98 28.31 3.92
CA ILE A 554 -21.99 26.91 3.50
C ILE A 554 -22.47 26.00 4.63
N ARG A 555 -23.51 25.21 4.35
CA ARG A 555 -24.14 24.27 5.30
C ARG A 555 -23.88 22.80 4.95
N SER A 556 -23.58 22.48 3.70
CA SER A 556 -23.31 21.11 3.27
C SER A 556 -22.05 21.04 2.41
N ILE A 557 -21.08 20.24 2.81
CA ILE A 557 -19.86 19.99 2.05
C ILE A 557 -19.76 18.50 1.72
N THR A 558 -19.49 18.20 0.45
CA THR A 558 -19.09 16.86 0.01
C THR A 558 -17.73 16.95 -0.65
N VAL A 559 -16.75 16.20 -0.17
CA VAL A 559 -15.44 16.09 -0.80
C VAL A 559 -15.36 14.75 -1.52
N MET A 560 -14.96 14.80 -2.78
CA MET A 560 -14.65 13.66 -3.63
C MET A 560 -13.17 13.73 -3.99
N THR A 561 -12.46 12.61 -3.89
CA THR A 561 -11.04 12.52 -4.25
C THR A 561 -10.87 11.70 -5.52
N THR A 562 -9.74 11.88 -6.20
CA THR A 562 -9.39 11.13 -7.41
C THR A 562 -8.63 9.84 -7.07
N ASN A 563 -8.47 8.96 -8.06
CA ASN A 563 -7.89 7.61 -7.96
C ASN A 563 -6.39 7.53 -7.65
N GLU A 564 -5.78 8.58 -7.11
CA GLU A 564 -4.34 8.64 -6.81
C GLU A 564 -4.07 8.53 -5.31
N VAL A 565 -2.93 7.95 -4.95
CA VAL A 565 -2.52 7.68 -3.57
C VAL A 565 -2.10 8.99 -2.91
N PHE A 566 -2.72 9.35 -1.78
CA PHE A 566 -2.35 10.52 -0.98
C PHE A 566 -2.12 10.13 0.48
N THR A 567 -1.30 10.90 1.19
CA THR A 567 -0.97 10.62 2.59
C THR A 567 -2.16 10.86 3.53
N ASN A 568 -2.30 10.02 4.55
CA ASN A 568 -3.27 10.18 5.65
C ASN A 568 -3.22 11.58 6.29
N GLU A 569 -2.02 12.17 6.36
CA GLU A 569 -1.78 13.50 6.92
C GLU A 569 -2.45 14.60 6.10
N SER A 570 -2.32 14.56 4.76
CA SER A 570 -2.96 15.54 3.88
C SER A 570 -4.49 15.54 3.98
N PHE A 571 -5.08 14.36 4.19
CA PHE A 571 -6.52 14.18 4.40
C PHE A 571 -6.95 14.65 5.79
N THR A 572 -6.14 14.33 6.82
CA THR A 572 -6.34 14.77 8.20
C THR A 572 -6.35 16.30 8.27
N ASP A 573 -5.34 16.97 7.71
CA ASP A 573 -5.26 18.44 7.70
C ASP A 573 -6.45 19.08 6.98
N THR A 574 -6.91 18.47 5.88
CA THR A 574 -8.08 18.96 5.14
C THR A 574 -9.36 18.84 5.98
N CYS A 575 -9.58 17.69 6.61
CA CYS A 575 -10.72 17.46 7.50
C CYS A 575 -10.73 18.46 8.66
N GLU A 576 -9.59 18.61 9.33
CA GLU A 576 -9.45 19.53 10.46
C GLU A 576 -9.71 20.98 10.04
N ARG A 577 -9.16 21.41 8.91
CA ARG A 577 -9.36 22.78 8.43
C ARG A 577 -10.82 23.08 8.13
N ILE A 578 -11.54 22.13 7.52
CA ILE A 578 -12.98 22.26 7.24
C ILE A 578 -13.76 22.34 8.55
N LEU A 579 -13.50 21.42 9.50
CA LEU A 579 -14.18 21.37 10.79
C LEU A 579 -13.88 22.58 11.69
N ALA A 580 -12.69 23.17 11.56
CA ALA A 580 -12.29 24.37 12.27
C ALA A 580 -12.93 25.66 11.71
N ILE A 581 -13.04 25.80 10.38
CA ILE A 581 -13.49 27.05 9.76
C ILE A 581 -15.00 27.12 9.58
N CYS A 582 -15.67 26.01 9.29
CA CYS A 582 -17.07 26.00 8.90
C CYS A 582 -17.98 25.97 10.13
N THR A 583 -18.26 27.14 10.73
CA THR A 583 -19.04 27.25 11.98
C THR A 583 -20.53 26.94 11.84
N ASN A 584 -21.10 27.06 10.62
CA ASN A 584 -22.52 26.79 10.32
C ASN A 584 -22.76 25.47 9.57
N LEU A 585 -21.78 24.55 9.61
CA LEU A 585 -21.83 23.31 8.84
C LEU A 585 -22.86 22.33 9.43
N PHE A 586 -23.85 21.94 8.62
CA PHE A 586 -24.92 20.98 8.97
C PHE A 586 -24.61 19.55 8.49
N ARG A 587 -23.97 19.41 7.31
CA ARG A 587 -23.62 18.13 6.70
C ARG A 587 -22.19 18.14 6.16
N LEU A 588 -21.42 17.12 6.50
CA LEU A 588 -20.10 16.84 5.93
C LEU A 588 -20.02 15.41 5.40
N ASN A 589 -19.65 15.25 4.14
CA ASN A 589 -19.42 13.95 3.53
C ASN A 589 -18.03 13.89 2.88
N MET A 590 -17.14 13.10 3.49
CA MET A 590 -15.80 12.80 3.02
C MET A 590 -15.65 11.34 2.56
N ASN A 591 -16.74 10.56 2.58
CA ASN A 591 -16.76 9.09 2.50
C ASN A 591 -16.82 8.50 1.08
N ARG A 592 -16.79 9.34 0.03
CA ARG A 592 -17.02 8.85 -1.33
C ARG A 592 -15.71 8.47 -2.02
N TRP A 593 -15.31 7.20 -1.92
CA TRP A 593 -14.10 6.64 -2.55
C TRP A 593 -14.38 5.35 -3.34
N ILE A 594 -13.64 5.18 -4.45
CA ILE A 594 -13.76 4.09 -5.44
C ILE A 594 -12.59 3.08 -5.36
N LYS A 595 -11.51 3.32 -4.58
CA LYS A 595 -10.32 2.45 -4.59
C LYS A 595 -9.67 2.17 -3.22
N GLY A 596 -9.41 0.88 -3.00
CA GLY A 596 -8.21 0.29 -2.40
C GLY A 596 -7.77 0.76 -1.03
N ASP A 597 -7.04 1.86 -0.98
CA ASP A 597 -6.42 2.40 0.22
C ASP A 597 -6.71 3.89 0.28
N SER A 598 -7.71 4.24 1.08
CA SER A 598 -8.09 5.64 1.26
C SER A 598 -7.25 6.31 2.33
N ALA A 599 -6.94 7.59 2.12
CA ALA A 599 -6.38 8.41 3.17
C ALA A 599 -7.41 8.53 4.32
N GLN A 600 -6.99 8.19 5.53
CA GLN A 600 -7.88 8.07 6.70
C GLN A 600 -7.56 9.16 7.72
N LEU A 601 -8.60 9.68 8.38
CA LEU A 601 -8.43 10.61 9.50
C LEU A 601 -7.79 9.90 10.69
N SER A 602 -6.70 10.44 11.24
CA SER A 602 -6.09 9.96 12.48
C SER A 602 -5.95 11.09 13.51
N LEU A 603 -6.40 10.83 14.73
CA LEU A 603 -6.49 11.78 15.84
C LEU A 603 -5.47 11.50 16.96
N ARG A 604 -4.64 10.45 16.84
CA ARG A 604 -3.74 9.93 17.90
C ARG A 604 -2.84 10.95 18.62
N HIS A 605 -2.58 12.11 18.03
CA HIS A 605 -1.73 13.17 18.63
C HIS A 605 -2.37 14.56 18.62
N ARG A 606 -3.67 14.67 18.34
CA ARG A 606 -4.35 15.96 18.14
C ARG A 606 -5.52 16.11 19.13
N SER A 607 -5.78 17.34 19.57
CA SER A 607 -6.76 17.60 20.64
C SER A 607 -8.18 17.19 20.20
N PRO A 608 -9.04 16.66 21.10
CA PRO A 608 -10.41 16.25 20.78
C PRO A 608 -11.38 17.39 20.40
N ASN A 609 -10.92 18.65 20.31
CA ASN A 609 -11.72 19.85 20.05
C ASN A 609 -11.79 20.25 18.56
N ILE A 610 -11.79 19.29 17.63
CA ILE A 610 -11.59 19.55 16.19
C ILE A 610 -12.77 20.29 15.53
N CYS A 611 -13.99 20.19 16.06
CA CYS A 611 -15.18 20.79 15.45
C CYS A 611 -15.55 22.12 16.10
N CYS A 612 -15.49 23.20 15.32
CA CYS A 612 -15.99 24.52 15.70
C CYS A 612 -17.49 24.70 15.39
N SER A 613 -18.09 23.86 14.54
CA SER A 613 -19.54 23.86 14.31
C SER A 613 -20.26 23.16 15.45
N SER A 614 -21.12 23.89 16.15
CA SER A 614 -22.11 23.28 17.03
C SER A 614 -23.25 22.62 16.27
N TYR A 615 -23.47 22.93 14.98
CA TYR A 615 -24.66 22.57 14.19
C TYR A 615 -24.51 21.31 13.32
N LEU A 616 -23.41 20.57 13.44
CA LEU A 616 -23.16 19.42 12.57
C LEU A 616 -24.07 18.24 12.96
N HIS A 617 -25.04 17.94 12.10
CA HIS A 617 -26.01 16.85 12.31
C HIS A 617 -25.72 15.60 11.49
N THR A 618 -25.07 15.73 10.33
CA THR A 618 -24.72 14.59 9.46
C THR A 618 -23.22 14.57 9.17
N LEU A 619 -22.54 13.50 9.55
CA LEU A 619 -21.12 13.29 9.27
C LEU A 619 -20.90 11.93 8.60
N SER A 620 -20.13 11.93 7.51
CA SER A 620 -19.70 10.72 6.81
C SER A 620 -18.20 10.80 6.56
N ILE A 621 -17.39 9.97 7.21
CA ILE A 621 -15.91 10.07 7.21
C ILE A 621 -15.16 8.72 7.30
N ASN A 622 -13.99 8.64 6.68
CA ASN A 622 -13.05 7.51 6.79
C ASN A 622 -12.06 7.79 7.93
N VAL A 623 -11.93 6.87 8.88
CA VAL A 623 -11.00 7.02 10.03
C VAL A 623 -9.98 5.88 10.06
N LYS A 624 -8.80 6.17 10.60
CA LYS A 624 -7.65 5.25 10.59
C LYS A 624 -7.87 4.10 11.58
N THR A 625 -8.33 4.43 12.78
CA THR A 625 -8.53 3.46 13.87
C THR A 625 -9.93 3.55 14.46
N PHE A 626 -10.35 2.49 15.18
CA PHE A 626 -11.59 2.51 15.94
C PHE A 626 -11.57 3.55 17.07
N ASP A 627 -10.39 3.82 17.66
CA ASP A 627 -10.24 4.87 18.69
C ASP A 627 -10.49 6.27 18.12
N ASP A 628 -10.05 6.54 16.89
CA ASP A 628 -10.37 7.81 16.21
C ASP A 628 -11.90 7.99 16.05
N CYS A 629 -12.63 6.90 15.77
CA CYS A 629 -14.10 6.92 15.73
C CYS A 629 -14.69 7.23 17.12
N LEU A 630 -14.20 6.60 18.18
CA LEU A 630 -14.64 6.88 19.55
C LEU A 630 -14.35 8.33 19.93
N CYS A 631 -13.15 8.85 19.64
CA CYS A 631 -12.79 10.24 19.87
C CYS A 631 -13.74 11.24 19.20
N LEU A 632 -14.18 10.96 17.96
CA LEU A 632 -15.18 11.80 17.28
C LEU A 632 -16.54 11.80 18.00
N LEU A 633 -17.03 10.64 18.41
CA LEU A 633 -18.32 10.49 19.09
C LEU A 633 -18.30 11.04 20.52
N ASP A 634 -17.19 10.83 21.23
CA ASP A 634 -17.00 11.27 22.61
C ASP A 634 -16.67 12.76 22.72
N GLY A 635 -16.13 13.36 21.66
CA GLY A 635 -15.84 14.79 21.56
C GLY A 635 -17.06 15.71 21.42
N ARG A 636 -16.87 16.87 20.77
CA ARG A 636 -17.88 17.96 20.67
C ARG A 636 -18.99 17.71 19.64
N LEU A 637 -19.06 16.54 19.02
CA LEU A 637 -20.06 16.20 17.99
C LEU A 637 -21.37 15.67 18.59
N TYR A 638 -21.79 16.20 19.74
CA TYR A 638 -22.96 15.70 20.48
C TYR A 638 -24.30 15.94 19.76
N GLN A 639 -24.36 16.83 18.76
CA GLN A 639 -25.59 17.11 17.99
C GLN A 639 -25.77 16.17 16.78
N LEU A 640 -24.84 15.26 16.51
CA LEU A 640 -24.95 14.33 15.40
C LEU A 640 -26.23 13.49 15.51
N SER A 641 -27.05 13.56 14.46
CA SER A 641 -28.22 12.71 14.29
C SER A 641 -27.96 11.57 13.30
N SER A 642 -26.99 11.72 12.40
CA SER A 642 -26.59 10.72 11.41
C SER A 642 -25.07 10.65 11.31
N PHE A 643 -24.49 9.48 11.54
CA PHE A 643 -23.05 9.25 11.47
C PHE A 643 -22.73 7.99 10.67
N ALA A 644 -21.92 8.16 9.63
CA ALA A 644 -21.42 7.06 8.81
C ALA A 644 -19.90 7.04 8.83
N VAL A 645 -19.32 5.91 9.23
CA VAL A 645 -17.88 5.77 9.40
C VAL A 645 -17.38 4.52 8.69
N ASN A 646 -16.29 4.68 7.95
CA ASN A 646 -15.55 3.56 7.37
C ASN A 646 -14.19 3.44 8.06
N ILE A 647 -13.84 2.21 8.44
CA ILE A 647 -12.60 1.89 9.14
C ILE A 647 -11.95 0.73 8.38
N ASN A 648 -10.67 0.84 8.04
CA ASN A 648 -10.02 -0.25 7.29
C ASN A 648 -9.87 -1.50 8.16
N SER A 649 -9.31 -1.37 9.36
CA SER A 649 -9.11 -2.47 10.31
C SER A 649 -9.51 -2.06 11.72
N ILE A 650 -10.38 -2.86 12.34
CA ILE A 650 -10.78 -2.72 13.74
C ILE A 650 -10.01 -3.79 14.54
N LYS A 651 -8.96 -3.39 15.25
CA LYS A 651 -8.16 -4.29 16.09
C LYS A 651 -8.66 -4.30 17.53
N ARG A 652 -8.36 -5.38 18.27
CA ARG A 652 -8.41 -5.36 19.73
C ARG A 652 -7.33 -4.39 20.23
N SER A 653 -7.67 -3.48 21.13
CA SER A 653 -6.71 -2.58 21.78
C SER A 653 -6.55 -2.98 23.25
N SER A 654 -5.34 -2.82 23.78
CA SER A 654 -5.08 -2.89 25.23
C SER A 654 -5.64 -1.69 26.00
N ILE A 655 -5.87 -0.58 25.30
CA ILE A 655 -6.45 0.64 25.86
C ILE A 655 -7.97 0.57 25.69
N ILE A 656 -8.65 0.26 26.80
CA ILE A 656 -10.10 0.43 26.94
C ILE A 656 -10.32 1.89 27.33
N THR A 657 -10.62 2.76 26.36
CA THR A 657 -11.26 4.04 26.70
C THR A 657 -12.72 3.74 27.07
N ASP A 658 -12.96 3.48 28.35
CA ASP A 658 -14.27 3.26 28.97
C ASP A 658 -15.14 4.53 28.97
N SER A 659 -15.42 5.10 27.79
CA SER A 659 -16.48 6.11 27.69
C SER A 659 -17.84 5.42 27.74
N GLN A 660 -18.52 5.57 28.87
CA GLN A 660 -19.92 5.14 29.06
C GLN A 660 -20.93 6.17 28.52
N LYS A 661 -20.48 7.17 27.74
CA LYS A 661 -21.34 8.24 27.23
C LYS A 661 -22.39 7.68 26.27
N VAL A 662 -23.65 7.82 26.67
CA VAL A 662 -24.83 7.47 25.86
C VAL A 662 -25.01 8.50 24.73
N LEU A 663 -25.13 8.02 23.50
CA LEU A 663 -25.24 8.80 22.28
C LEU A 663 -26.72 8.96 21.87
N SER A 664 -27.52 9.58 22.74
CA SER A 664 -28.98 9.62 22.64
C SER A 664 -29.53 10.41 21.43
N ASN A 665 -28.76 11.35 20.89
CA ASN A 665 -29.14 12.17 19.74
C ASN A 665 -29.01 11.43 18.40
N LEU A 666 -28.20 10.37 18.35
CA LEU A 666 -27.93 9.65 17.12
C LEU A 666 -29.16 8.82 16.71
N LYS A 667 -29.66 9.07 15.50
CA LYS A 667 -30.81 8.37 14.90
C LYS A 667 -30.41 7.44 13.75
N GLU A 668 -29.31 7.73 13.09
CA GLU A 668 -28.77 6.89 12.02
C GLU A 668 -27.29 6.62 12.25
N PHE A 669 -26.89 5.34 12.19
CA PHE A 669 -25.50 4.94 12.30
C PHE A 669 -25.13 3.95 11.19
N SER A 670 -23.97 4.16 10.58
CA SER A 670 -23.40 3.24 9.59
C SER A 670 -21.95 2.95 9.93
N LEU A 671 -21.59 1.68 10.05
CA LEU A 671 -20.22 1.22 10.28
C LEU A 671 -19.81 0.22 9.19
N THR A 672 -18.71 0.54 8.50
CA THR A 672 -18.10 -0.34 7.50
C THR A 672 -16.68 -0.70 7.93
N SER A 673 -16.38 -1.99 8.05
CA SER A 673 -15.03 -2.55 8.22
C SER A 673 -14.64 -3.36 7.00
N ILE A 674 -13.58 -2.97 6.31
CA ILE A 674 -13.17 -3.64 5.05
C ILE A 674 -12.33 -4.89 5.35
N MET A 675 -11.38 -4.79 6.28
CA MET A 675 -10.54 -5.91 6.70
C MET A 675 -11.21 -6.75 7.80
N HIS A 676 -10.67 -7.96 7.99
CA HIS A 676 -11.06 -8.87 9.05
C HIS A 676 -10.85 -8.23 10.44
N THR A 677 -11.79 -8.45 11.36
CA THR A 677 -11.70 -8.00 12.76
C THR A 677 -12.04 -9.13 13.73
N ASN A 678 -11.29 -9.26 14.82
CA ASN A 678 -11.59 -10.12 15.97
C ASN A 678 -12.15 -9.31 17.16
N ALA A 679 -12.47 -8.04 16.95
CA ALA A 679 -12.86 -7.08 18.00
C ALA A 679 -14.37 -6.78 18.04
N TYR A 680 -15.18 -7.60 17.36
CA TYR A 680 -16.63 -7.43 17.32
C TYR A 680 -17.25 -7.47 18.73
N ASP A 681 -16.98 -8.54 19.49
CA ASP A 681 -17.58 -8.75 20.81
C ASP A 681 -17.12 -7.67 21.83
N CYS A 682 -15.83 -7.32 21.81
CA CYS A 682 -15.24 -6.45 22.83
C CYS A 682 -15.27 -4.95 22.49
N ARG A 683 -15.54 -4.54 21.24
CA ARG A 683 -15.57 -3.11 20.87
C ARG A 683 -16.82 -2.70 20.09
N ILE A 684 -17.20 -3.44 19.05
CA ILE A 684 -18.33 -3.06 18.19
C ILE A 684 -19.65 -3.18 18.96
N LEU A 685 -19.89 -4.30 19.66
CA LEU A 685 -21.10 -4.47 20.48
C LEU A 685 -21.19 -3.40 21.58
N LEU A 686 -20.09 -3.11 22.28
CA LEU A 686 -20.06 -2.07 23.31
C LEU A 686 -20.40 -0.69 22.74
N LEU A 687 -19.91 -0.35 21.54
CA LEU A 687 -20.26 0.91 20.88
C LEU A 687 -21.74 0.96 20.51
N LEU A 688 -22.30 -0.11 19.93
CA LEU A 688 -23.70 -0.17 19.53
C LEU A 688 -24.65 -0.01 20.73
N ARG A 689 -24.29 -0.59 21.89
CA ARG A 689 -25.05 -0.44 23.15
C ARG A 689 -25.12 1.00 23.65
N ARG A 690 -24.21 1.88 23.23
CA ARG A 690 -24.25 3.31 23.57
C ARG A 690 -25.29 4.10 22.77
N MET A 691 -25.97 3.49 21.79
CA MET A 691 -26.86 4.17 20.83
C MET A 691 -28.31 3.66 20.90
N PRO A 692 -29.01 3.78 22.05
CA PRO A 692 -30.32 3.16 22.27
C PRO A 692 -31.45 3.74 21.39
N ASN A 693 -31.26 4.95 20.86
CA ASN A 693 -32.29 5.72 20.14
C ASN A 693 -32.17 5.65 18.61
N LEU A 694 -31.39 4.71 18.07
CA LEU A 694 -31.24 4.54 16.63
C LEU A 694 -32.56 4.15 15.97
N ASN A 695 -32.90 4.86 14.89
CA ASN A 695 -33.99 4.54 13.98
C ASN A 695 -33.47 3.69 12.80
N LYS A 696 -32.22 3.93 12.37
CA LYS A 696 -31.58 3.24 11.25
C LYS A 696 -30.16 2.80 11.60
N LEU A 697 -29.87 1.52 11.38
CA LEU A 697 -28.55 0.93 11.55
C LEU A 697 -28.10 0.30 10.23
N THR A 698 -26.85 0.55 9.86
CA THR A 698 -26.20 -0.08 8.70
C THR A 698 -24.85 -0.67 9.10
N LEU A 699 -24.66 -1.98 8.95
CA LEU A 699 -23.42 -2.66 9.31
C LEU A 699 -22.84 -3.40 8.10
N CYS A 700 -21.56 -3.20 7.82
CA CYS A 700 -20.81 -3.98 6.83
C CYS A 700 -19.53 -4.46 7.49
N LEU A 701 -19.46 -5.72 7.91
CA LEU A 701 -18.41 -6.23 8.80
C LEU A 701 -17.86 -7.58 8.32
N ASN A 702 -16.54 -7.74 8.36
CA ASN A 702 -15.84 -9.00 8.16
C ASN A 702 -15.21 -9.45 9.49
N ILE A 703 -15.74 -10.49 10.12
CA ILE A 703 -15.47 -10.81 11.53
C ILE A 703 -14.85 -12.21 11.64
N MET A 704 -13.67 -12.30 12.25
CA MET A 704 -13.07 -13.58 12.65
C MET A 704 -13.65 -13.98 14.00
N ARG A 705 -14.42 -15.08 14.05
CA ARG A 705 -15.11 -15.52 15.25
C ARG A 705 -15.42 -17.02 15.17
N LEU A 706 -15.40 -17.70 16.32
CA LEU A 706 -15.69 -19.13 16.42
C LEU A 706 -17.18 -19.48 16.22
N ILE A 707 -18.07 -18.51 16.38
CA ILE A 707 -19.52 -18.70 16.29
C ILE A 707 -20.10 -17.71 15.27
N VAL A 708 -20.90 -18.23 14.34
CA VAL A 708 -21.61 -17.46 13.31
C VAL A 708 -22.50 -16.40 13.96
N ILE A 709 -22.46 -15.17 13.43
CA ILE A 709 -23.40 -14.11 13.80
C ILE A 709 -24.69 -14.30 12.99
N ASP A 710 -25.62 -15.06 13.54
CA ASP A 710 -26.91 -15.39 12.94
C ASP A 710 -28.05 -14.50 13.47
N GLY A 711 -29.30 -14.82 13.11
CA GLY A 711 -30.47 -14.04 13.52
C GLY A 711 -30.72 -14.03 15.01
N ILE A 712 -30.40 -15.12 15.73
CA ILE A 712 -30.56 -15.24 17.18
C ILE A 712 -29.54 -14.33 17.87
N HIS A 713 -28.28 -14.42 17.47
CA HIS A 713 -27.23 -13.57 18.04
C HIS A 713 -27.50 -12.09 17.82
N LEU A 714 -27.96 -11.69 16.62
CA LEU A 714 -28.33 -10.29 16.35
C LEU A 714 -29.49 -9.83 17.23
N ASP A 715 -30.48 -10.69 17.50
CA ASP A 715 -31.62 -10.36 18.34
C ASP A 715 -31.19 -10.16 19.81
N GLU A 716 -30.44 -11.11 20.35
CA GLU A 716 -29.99 -11.11 21.74
C GLU A 716 -28.99 -9.99 22.06
N GLU A 717 -28.01 -9.74 21.18
CA GLU A 717 -26.88 -8.84 21.50
C GLU A 717 -27.07 -7.41 21.00
N ILE A 718 -27.84 -7.22 19.93
CA ILE A 718 -28.04 -5.89 19.31
C ILE A 718 -29.49 -5.42 19.49
N LEU A 719 -30.47 -6.20 18.99
CA LEU A 719 -31.85 -5.71 18.89
C LEU A 719 -32.54 -5.58 20.24
N SER A 720 -32.22 -6.45 21.21
CA SER A 720 -32.69 -6.38 22.59
C SER A 720 -32.41 -5.01 23.25
N HIS A 721 -31.37 -4.30 22.79
CA HIS A 721 -30.95 -2.99 23.27
C HIS A 721 -31.41 -1.81 22.39
N MET A 722 -32.08 -2.07 21.25
CA MET A 722 -32.45 -1.05 20.24
C MET A 722 -33.96 -1.00 19.96
N LEU A 723 -34.72 -0.54 20.95
CA LEU A 723 -36.19 -0.52 20.91
C LEU A 723 -36.80 0.35 19.79
N TYR A 724 -36.10 1.38 19.35
CA TYR A 724 -36.60 2.35 18.34
C TYR A 724 -36.14 2.05 16.91
N LEU A 725 -35.42 0.95 16.69
CA LEU A 725 -34.88 0.61 15.38
C LEU A 725 -36.00 0.19 14.43
N ASN A 726 -36.16 0.94 13.33
CA ASN A 726 -37.13 0.62 12.28
C ASN A 726 -36.45 0.09 11.01
N THR A 727 -35.18 0.42 10.78
CA THR A 727 -34.43 -0.03 9.61
C THR A 727 -33.09 -0.62 10.03
N PHE A 728 -32.91 -1.91 9.79
CA PHE A 728 -31.62 -2.57 9.90
C PHE A 728 -31.21 -3.14 8.54
N ILE A 729 -30.07 -2.66 8.02
CA ILE A 729 -29.45 -3.15 6.79
C ILE A 729 -28.05 -3.65 7.15
N PHE A 730 -27.69 -4.85 6.73
CA PHE A 730 -26.36 -5.35 7.03
C PHE A 730 -25.78 -6.26 5.95
N HIS A 731 -24.46 -6.38 5.97
CA HIS A 731 -23.68 -7.46 5.38
C HIS A 731 -22.63 -7.84 6.42
N ILE A 732 -22.81 -9.00 7.03
CA ILE A 732 -21.91 -9.53 8.06
C ILE A 732 -21.33 -10.82 7.51
N CYS A 733 -20.03 -10.84 7.32
CA CYS A 733 -19.28 -12.05 6.98
C CYS A 733 -18.61 -12.57 8.24
N THR A 734 -19.06 -13.72 8.76
CA THR A 734 -18.35 -14.41 9.85
C THR A 734 -17.36 -15.41 9.26
N ILE A 735 -16.10 -15.34 9.68
CA ILE A 735 -15.01 -16.16 9.17
C ILE A 735 -14.56 -17.09 10.29
N MET A 736 -14.64 -18.38 10.01
CA MET A 736 -14.38 -19.47 10.95
C MET A 736 -13.23 -20.33 10.45
N SER A 737 -12.32 -20.71 11.35
CA SER A 737 -11.32 -21.75 11.06
C SER A 737 -11.96 -23.13 11.12
N THR A 738 -11.70 -23.97 10.11
CA THR A 738 -12.23 -25.33 10.02
C THR A 738 -11.56 -26.29 11.00
N SER A 739 -10.38 -25.95 11.53
CA SER A 739 -9.69 -26.78 12.54
C SER A 739 -10.29 -26.65 13.94
N GLU A 740 -11.05 -25.59 14.21
CA GLU A 740 -11.48 -25.20 15.55
C GLU A 740 -12.95 -25.55 15.85
N THR A 741 -13.70 -26.07 14.88
CA THR A 741 -15.16 -26.29 15.03
C THR A 741 -15.62 -27.65 14.52
N ASN A 742 -16.38 -28.36 15.36
CA ASN A 742 -16.97 -29.67 15.04
C ASN A 742 -18.35 -29.58 14.36
N TYR A 743 -18.90 -28.38 14.17
CA TYR A 743 -20.25 -28.18 13.65
C TYR A 743 -20.33 -26.94 12.74
N PHE A 744 -20.70 -27.15 11.48
CA PHE A 744 -20.95 -26.08 10.50
C PHE A 744 -22.46 -25.89 10.31
N LEU A 745 -22.92 -24.65 10.34
CA LEU A 745 -24.33 -24.34 10.06
C LEU A 745 -24.60 -24.43 8.57
N SER A 746 -25.73 -25.03 8.19
CA SER A 746 -26.18 -24.99 6.79
C SER A 746 -26.86 -23.64 6.47
N ILE A 747 -27.03 -23.35 5.17
CA ILE A 747 -27.82 -22.20 4.71
C ILE A 747 -29.24 -22.24 5.30
N ASN A 748 -29.82 -23.44 5.45
CA ASN A 748 -31.16 -23.59 5.99
C ASN A 748 -31.22 -23.29 7.49
N ASP A 749 -30.21 -23.74 8.25
CA ASP A 749 -30.11 -23.44 9.69
C ASP A 749 -30.04 -21.93 9.91
N ILE A 750 -29.19 -21.23 9.15
CA ILE A 750 -29.08 -19.78 9.22
C ILE A 750 -30.41 -19.12 8.86
N LYS A 751 -31.07 -19.53 7.76
CA LYS A 751 -32.36 -18.97 7.36
C LYS A 751 -33.43 -19.14 8.45
N ASN A 752 -33.44 -20.27 9.16
CA ASN A 752 -34.38 -20.52 10.26
C ASN A 752 -34.19 -19.55 11.42
N THR A 753 -32.95 -19.10 11.70
CA THR A 753 -32.69 -18.09 12.75
C THR A 753 -33.33 -16.72 12.46
N PHE A 754 -33.67 -16.45 11.19
CA PHE A 754 -34.33 -15.21 10.76
C PHE A 754 -35.86 -15.36 10.58
N HIS A 755 -36.49 -16.43 11.08
CA HIS A 755 -37.93 -16.67 10.90
C HIS A 755 -38.80 -15.52 11.43
N ASN A 756 -38.44 -14.93 12.58
CA ASN A 756 -39.19 -13.83 13.21
C ASN A 756 -38.60 -12.44 12.88
N TRP A 757 -37.79 -12.33 11.83
CA TRP A 757 -37.09 -11.11 11.47
C TRP A 757 -38.03 -10.04 10.90
N LYS A 758 -38.16 -8.91 11.59
CA LYS A 758 -39.08 -7.82 11.22
C LYS A 758 -38.52 -6.78 10.24
N TYR A 759 -37.23 -6.89 9.85
CA TYR A 759 -36.57 -5.90 8.99
C TYR A 759 -36.47 -6.38 7.52
N SER A 760 -35.50 -5.83 6.77
CA SER A 760 -35.29 -6.23 5.38
C SER A 760 -35.02 -7.74 5.28
N PRO A 761 -35.56 -8.44 4.26
CA PRO A 761 -35.33 -9.86 4.08
C PRO A 761 -33.84 -10.19 4.07
N VAL A 762 -33.48 -11.36 4.62
CA VAL A 762 -32.08 -11.77 4.76
C VAL A 762 -31.79 -12.92 3.81
N ASN A 763 -30.62 -12.90 3.20
CA ASN A 763 -30.05 -14.05 2.49
C ASN A 763 -28.66 -14.36 3.02
N CYS A 764 -28.16 -15.54 2.69
CA CYS A 764 -26.80 -15.92 3.03
C CYS A 764 -26.14 -16.76 1.92
N CYS A 765 -24.81 -16.72 1.89
CA CYS A 765 -23.97 -17.68 1.19
C CYS A 765 -22.85 -18.17 2.11
N ILE A 766 -22.46 -19.42 1.93
CA ILE A 766 -21.41 -20.07 2.71
C ILE A 766 -20.34 -20.50 1.73
N ASP A 767 -19.12 -20.04 2.00
CA ASP A 767 -17.97 -20.24 1.15
C ASP A 767 -16.89 -20.98 1.96
N HIS A 768 -16.58 -22.21 1.54
CA HIS A 768 -15.51 -23.01 2.15
C HIS A 768 -14.23 -22.85 1.33
N PHE A 769 -13.18 -22.37 1.97
CA PHE A 769 -11.89 -22.15 1.35
C PHE A 769 -10.93 -23.28 1.72
N SER A 770 -10.08 -23.68 0.78
CA SER A 770 -9.12 -24.77 0.98
C SER A 770 -8.04 -24.48 2.02
N ASN A 771 -7.82 -23.20 2.34
CA ASN A 771 -6.90 -22.76 3.38
C ASN A 771 -7.45 -23.01 4.80
N GLY A 772 -8.56 -23.74 4.93
CA GLY A 772 -9.16 -24.09 6.20
C GLY A 772 -10.04 -23.00 6.80
N PHE A 773 -10.55 -22.06 5.99
CA PHE A 773 -11.52 -21.06 6.47
C PHE A 773 -12.89 -21.24 5.83
N THR A 774 -13.94 -20.99 6.59
CA THR A 774 -15.33 -20.92 6.10
C THR A 774 -15.89 -19.53 6.34
N TYR A 775 -16.43 -18.92 5.29
CA TYR A 775 -17.01 -17.58 5.33
C TYR A 775 -18.53 -17.71 5.24
N TYR A 776 -19.20 -17.19 6.26
CA TYR A 776 -20.64 -17.09 6.36
C TYR A 776 -21.07 -15.67 6.04
N ASN A 777 -21.39 -15.41 4.78
CA ASN A 777 -21.87 -14.12 4.30
C ASN A 777 -23.37 -14.02 4.52
N ILE A 778 -23.82 -13.21 5.47
CA ILE A 778 -25.24 -12.98 5.78
C ILE A 778 -25.57 -11.51 5.52
N TYR A 779 -26.59 -11.23 4.71
CA TYR A 779 -26.87 -9.87 4.25
C TYR A 779 -28.35 -9.57 3.99
N SER A 780 -28.71 -8.29 4.07
CA SER A 780 -30.06 -7.80 3.78
C SER A 780 -30.33 -7.64 2.27
N ILE A 781 -31.58 -7.83 1.86
CA ILE A 781 -32.08 -7.65 0.50
C ILE A 781 -32.97 -6.39 0.43
N PRO A 782 -32.80 -5.52 -0.58
CA PRO A 782 -31.76 -5.57 -1.60
C PRO A 782 -30.39 -5.28 -0.99
N PHE A 783 -29.36 -5.95 -1.50
CA PHE A 783 -27.99 -5.71 -1.08
C PHE A 783 -27.57 -4.29 -1.48
N LYS A 784 -27.27 -3.43 -0.52
CA LYS A 784 -27.04 -2.00 -0.73
C LYS A 784 -25.56 -1.60 -0.75
N MET A 785 -24.64 -2.55 -0.58
CA MET A 785 -23.21 -2.23 -0.58
C MET A 785 -22.66 -2.17 -2.00
N THR A 786 -21.58 -1.42 -2.17
CA THR A 786 -20.91 -1.24 -3.46
C THR A 786 -19.76 -2.22 -3.69
N ARG A 787 -19.38 -2.97 -2.66
CA ARG A 787 -18.26 -3.91 -2.67
C ARG A 787 -18.72 -5.29 -2.24
N PHE A 788 -18.16 -6.32 -2.85
CA PHE A 788 -18.29 -7.70 -2.42
C PHE A 788 -16.93 -8.38 -2.59
N MET A 789 -16.44 -9.01 -1.53
CA MET A 789 -15.10 -9.56 -1.46
C MET A 789 -15.16 -11.09 -1.44
N HIS A 790 -14.24 -11.75 -2.13
CA HIS A 790 -13.97 -13.18 -2.09
C HIS A 790 -15.17 -14.06 -2.48
N LEU A 791 -15.83 -13.72 -3.59
CA LEU A 791 -16.88 -14.56 -4.15
C LEU A 791 -16.26 -15.84 -4.75
N THR A 792 -16.84 -17.00 -4.44
CA THR A 792 -16.36 -18.33 -4.89
C THR A 792 -17.30 -18.95 -5.94
N ASN A 793 -16.96 -20.15 -6.45
CA ASN A 793 -17.85 -20.94 -7.32
C ASN A 793 -19.13 -21.42 -6.62
N SER A 794 -19.31 -21.17 -5.31
CA SER A 794 -20.58 -21.42 -4.62
C SER A 794 -21.70 -20.50 -5.12
N PHE A 795 -21.35 -19.39 -5.78
CA PHE A 795 -22.30 -18.39 -6.25
C PHE A 795 -23.27 -18.94 -7.29
N ARG A 796 -24.57 -18.66 -7.10
CA ARG A 796 -25.68 -19.16 -7.94
C ARG A 796 -26.53 -18.04 -8.57
N GLY A 797 -25.90 -16.96 -9.06
CA GLY A 797 -26.57 -16.00 -9.96
C GLY A 797 -27.55 -15.01 -9.32
N TYR A 798 -27.20 -14.44 -8.16
CA TYR A 798 -28.00 -13.38 -7.53
C TYR A 798 -27.80 -12.01 -8.22
N HIS A 799 -28.86 -11.22 -8.32
CA HIS A 799 -28.76 -9.88 -8.90
C HIS A 799 -28.33 -8.83 -7.86
N PHE A 800 -27.14 -8.25 -8.06
CA PHE A 800 -26.58 -7.21 -7.21
C PHE A 800 -26.47 -5.88 -7.96
N GLN A 801 -27.51 -5.05 -7.83
CA GLN A 801 -27.65 -3.81 -8.60
C GLN A 801 -26.59 -2.74 -8.27
N PHE A 802 -26.06 -2.72 -7.04
CA PHE A 802 -25.23 -1.61 -6.54
C PHE A 802 -23.73 -1.92 -6.46
N ILE A 803 -23.32 -3.17 -6.70
CA ILE A 803 -21.91 -3.57 -6.59
C ILE A 803 -21.14 -3.04 -7.80
N THR A 804 -20.08 -2.29 -7.51
CA THR A 804 -19.12 -1.77 -8.49
C THR A 804 -17.72 -2.35 -8.32
N TYR A 805 -17.45 -3.02 -7.19
CA TYR A 805 -16.16 -3.65 -6.88
C TYR A 805 -16.35 -5.09 -6.46
N LEU A 806 -15.73 -6.02 -7.17
CA LEU A 806 -15.82 -7.46 -6.91
C LEU A 806 -14.43 -8.10 -6.89
N THR A 807 -14.20 -8.99 -5.91
CA THR A 807 -13.04 -9.90 -5.92
C THR A 807 -13.51 -11.34 -5.95
N LEU A 808 -12.88 -12.14 -6.81
CA LEU A 808 -13.13 -13.57 -6.99
C LEU A 808 -11.95 -14.35 -6.43
N TYR A 809 -12.23 -15.36 -5.62
CA TYR A 809 -11.23 -16.28 -5.09
C TYR A 809 -11.86 -17.65 -4.92
N ASP A 810 -11.24 -18.69 -5.48
CA ASP A 810 -11.57 -20.09 -5.25
C ASP A 810 -10.35 -20.93 -5.63
N THR A 811 -10.23 -22.13 -5.05
CA THR A 811 -9.23 -23.12 -5.46
C THR A 811 -9.72 -24.06 -6.53
N ARG A 812 -11.03 -24.05 -6.81
CA ARG A 812 -11.61 -24.66 -8.01
C ARG A 812 -11.55 -23.67 -9.17
N PRO A 813 -11.33 -24.12 -10.41
CA PRO A 813 -11.27 -23.23 -11.55
C PRO A 813 -12.60 -22.53 -11.81
N PHE A 814 -12.55 -21.25 -12.21
CA PHE A 814 -13.72 -20.52 -12.70
C PHE A 814 -13.96 -20.82 -14.18
N GLU A 815 -15.05 -21.50 -14.51
CA GLU A 815 -15.37 -21.84 -15.90
C GLU A 815 -15.98 -20.64 -16.68
N TYR A 816 -16.05 -20.74 -18.01
CA TYR A 816 -16.59 -19.68 -18.87
C TYR A 816 -17.97 -19.17 -18.41
N ASP A 817 -18.90 -20.09 -18.14
CA ASP A 817 -20.27 -19.79 -17.72
C ASP A 817 -20.33 -19.05 -16.37
N PHE A 818 -19.32 -19.23 -15.50
CA PHE A 818 -19.24 -18.48 -14.25
C PHE A 818 -19.08 -16.99 -14.53
N PHE A 819 -18.18 -16.60 -15.44
CA PHE A 819 -17.99 -15.20 -15.82
C PHE A 819 -19.20 -14.62 -16.55
N GLU A 820 -19.98 -15.45 -17.25
CA GLU A 820 -21.28 -15.02 -17.80
C GLU A 820 -22.24 -14.64 -16.66
N TRP A 821 -22.37 -15.50 -15.63
CA TRP A 821 -23.18 -15.18 -14.46
C TRP A 821 -22.71 -13.94 -13.72
N ILE A 822 -21.41 -13.72 -13.58
CA ILE A 822 -20.88 -12.48 -13.00
C ILE A 822 -21.34 -11.27 -13.83
N SER A 823 -21.21 -11.31 -15.15
CA SER A 823 -21.63 -10.18 -15.99
C SER A 823 -23.12 -9.83 -15.86
N GLN A 824 -23.98 -10.84 -15.69
CA GLN A 824 -25.43 -10.68 -15.52
C GLN A 824 -25.82 -10.24 -14.10
N SER A 825 -25.08 -10.73 -13.10
CA SER A 825 -25.33 -10.49 -11.67
C SER A 825 -24.86 -9.11 -11.21
N PHE A 826 -23.82 -8.57 -11.84
CA PHE A 826 -23.16 -7.32 -11.43
C PHE A 826 -23.15 -6.30 -12.58
N PRO A 827 -24.31 -5.72 -12.95
CA PRO A 827 -24.44 -4.90 -14.17
C PRO A 827 -23.68 -3.56 -14.12
N LEU A 828 -23.32 -3.08 -12.94
CA LEU A 828 -22.57 -1.83 -12.73
C LEU A 828 -21.11 -2.06 -12.32
N LEU A 829 -20.56 -3.26 -12.57
CA LEU A 829 -19.21 -3.62 -12.15
C LEU A 829 -18.15 -2.72 -12.81
N GLU A 830 -17.37 -2.00 -12.00
CA GLU A 830 -16.31 -1.08 -12.44
C GLU A 830 -14.90 -1.63 -12.19
N TYR A 831 -14.74 -2.49 -11.17
CA TYR A 831 -13.49 -3.13 -10.78
C TYR A 831 -13.68 -4.63 -10.54
N LEU A 832 -12.82 -5.45 -11.15
CA LEU A 832 -12.78 -6.90 -10.95
C LEU A 832 -11.35 -7.36 -10.64
N LEU A 833 -11.18 -8.11 -9.54
CA LEU A 833 -9.97 -8.87 -9.24
C LEU A 833 -10.28 -10.36 -9.34
N VAL A 834 -9.47 -11.10 -10.09
CA VAL A 834 -9.53 -12.57 -10.16
C VAL A 834 -8.28 -13.13 -9.52
N HIS A 835 -8.44 -13.88 -8.44
CA HIS A 835 -7.37 -14.60 -7.77
C HIS A 835 -7.65 -16.09 -7.85
N ASN A 836 -7.08 -16.74 -8.85
CA ASN A 836 -7.19 -18.18 -9.08
C ASN A 836 -6.06 -18.61 -10.01
N SER A 837 -5.15 -19.45 -9.53
CA SER A 837 -4.00 -19.93 -10.30
C SER A 837 -4.28 -21.23 -11.07
N VAL A 838 -5.48 -21.80 -10.96
CA VAL A 838 -5.85 -23.09 -11.56
C VAL A 838 -6.34 -22.87 -13.01
N PRO A 839 -5.90 -23.69 -13.98
CA PRO A 839 -6.39 -23.63 -15.37
C PRO A 839 -7.88 -23.97 -15.49
N GLN A 840 -8.54 -23.44 -16.53
CA GLN A 840 -9.92 -23.81 -16.83
C GLN A 840 -10.00 -25.24 -17.35
N GLU A 841 -10.81 -26.10 -16.73
CA GLU A 841 -10.88 -27.53 -17.06
C GLU A 841 -11.55 -27.76 -18.43
N ASN A 842 -12.55 -26.95 -18.79
CA ASN A 842 -13.36 -27.19 -19.99
C ASN A 842 -12.92 -26.41 -21.22
N LYS A 843 -11.81 -25.66 -21.16
CA LYS A 843 -11.35 -24.79 -22.26
C LYS A 843 -11.19 -25.53 -23.59
N GLY A 844 -10.69 -26.77 -23.58
CA GLY A 844 -10.54 -27.62 -24.77
C GLY A 844 -11.79 -28.44 -25.17
N GLN A 845 -12.80 -28.54 -24.30
CA GLN A 845 -14.05 -29.27 -24.63
C GLN A 845 -15.04 -28.41 -25.42
N ILE A 846 -14.93 -27.07 -25.33
CA ILE A 846 -15.74 -26.12 -26.10
C ILE A 846 -15.44 -26.21 -27.61
N GLU A 847 -14.23 -26.62 -28.00
CA GLU A 847 -13.87 -26.80 -29.41
C GLU A 847 -14.32 -28.16 -30.00
N SER A 848 -14.61 -29.17 -29.17
CA SER A 848 -14.84 -30.54 -29.64
C SER A 848 -16.26 -31.08 -29.44
N ILE A 849 -17.10 -30.45 -28.60
CA ILE A 849 -18.45 -30.95 -28.31
C ILE A 849 -19.50 -29.89 -28.63
N ASN A 850 -20.02 -29.98 -29.85
CA ASN A 850 -21.10 -29.21 -30.46
C ASN A 850 -20.73 -27.81 -30.97
N ASN A 851 -21.06 -27.57 -32.24
CA ASN A 851 -21.14 -26.27 -32.92
C ASN A 851 -22.12 -25.29 -32.24
N LYS A 852 -21.82 -24.92 -30.99
CA LYS A 852 -22.38 -23.80 -30.24
C LYS A 852 -21.20 -23.19 -29.49
N LYS A 853 -20.47 -22.29 -30.17
CA LYS A 853 -19.88 -21.16 -29.44
C LYS A 853 -20.99 -20.61 -28.52
N PRO A 854 -20.74 -20.37 -27.23
CA PRO A 854 -21.74 -19.74 -26.38
C PRO A 854 -22.23 -18.48 -27.10
N SER A 855 -23.54 -18.44 -27.35
CA SER A 855 -24.21 -17.45 -28.21
C SER A 855 -24.21 -16.02 -27.63
N SER A 856 -23.65 -15.85 -26.44
CA SER A 856 -23.50 -14.61 -25.70
C SER A 856 -22.02 -14.30 -25.51
N ASN A 857 -21.52 -13.27 -26.20
CA ASN A 857 -20.26 -12.65 -25.80
C ASN A 857 -20.48 -12.04 -24.41
N ILE A 858 -19.72 -12.50 -23.41
CA ILE A 858 -19.76 -11.94 -22.06
C ILE A 858 -19.42 -10.46 -22.16
N SER A 859 -20.21 -9.57 -21.56
CA SER A 859 -20.04 -8.13 -21.76
C SER A 859 -20.01 -7.38 -20.43
N TYR A 860 -18.89 -6.71 -20.15
CA TYR A 860 -18.70 -5.87 -18.98
C TYR A 860 -18.68 -4.39 -19.40
N LEU A 861 -19.86 -3.79 -19.54
CA LEU A 861 -20.03 -2.44 -20.12
C LEU A 861 -19.44 -1.30 -19.26
N TYR A 862 -19.28 -1.52 -17.95
CA TYR A 862 -18.82 -0.53 -16.99
C TYR A 862 -17.44 -0.85 -16.41
N LEU A 863 -16.87 -2.01 -16.73
CA LEU A 863 -15.60 -2.45 -16.16
C LEU A 863 -14.46 -1.56 -16.69
N THR A 864 -13.84 -0.82 -15.78
CA THR A 864 -12.74 0.09 -16.08
C THR A 864 -11.40 -0.43 -15.60
N GLN A 865 -11.42 -1.36 -14.66
CA GLN A 865 -10.23 -1.88 -13.99
C GLN A 865 -10.31 -3.39 -13.81
N LEU A 866 -9.24 -4.06 -14.22
CA LEU A 866 -9.14 -5.50 -14.14
C LEU A 866 -7.78 -5.89 -13.53
N ARG A 867 -7.78 -6.76 -12.53
CA ARG A 867 -6.57 -7.31 -11.89
C ARG A 867 -6.54 -8.83 -12.06
N LEU A 868 -5.46 -9.30 -12.67
CA LEU A 868 -5.20 -10.69 -13.04
C LEU A 868 -3.78 -11.13 -12.66
N SER A 869 -3.06 -10.38 -11.81
CA SER A 869 -1.68 -10.73 -11.40
C SER A 869 -1.59 -12.16 -10.84
N TYR A 870 -2.58 -12.57 -10.03
CA TYR A 870 -2.68 -13.90 -9.44
C TYR A 870 -3.58 -14.88 -10.22
N ALA A 871 -3.95 -14.53 -11.45
CA ALA A 871 -4.83 -15.35 -12.28
C ALA A 871 -4.02 -16.26 -13.22
N HIS A 872 -4.47 -17.50 -13.44
CA HIS A 872 -3.97 -18.37 -14.50
C HIS A 872 -4.10 -17.71 -15.88
N ILE A 873 -3.26 -18.10 -16.84
CA ILE A 873 -3.22 -17.52 -18.19
C ILE A 873 -4.54 -17.70 -18.96
N ASP A 874 -5.33 -18.73 -18.62
CA ASP A 874 -6.65 -18.93 -19.23
C ASP A 874 -7.62 -17.79 -18.94
N TYR A 875 -7.57 -17.23 -17.73
CA TYR A 875 -8.39 -16.08 -17.36
C TYR A 875 -7.90 -14.82 -18.09
N VAL A 876 -6.60 -14.68 -18.29
CA VAL A 876 -6.03 -13.59 -19.09
C VAL A 876 -6.56 -13.64 -20.52
N ASP A 877 -6.51 -14.81 -21.15
CA ASP A 877 -7.04 -15.04 -22.49
C ASP A 877 -8.56 -14.79 -22.55
N GLN A 878 -9.32 -15.32 -21.59
CA GLN A 878 -10.76 -15.13 -21.45
C GLN A 878 -11.17 -13.64 -21.43
N PHE A 879 -10.48 -12.81 -20.63
CA PHE A 879 -10.84 -11.39 -20.47
C PHE A 879 -10.24 -10.48 -21.54
N LEU A 880 -8.99 -10.71 -21.96
CA LEU A 880 -8.34 -9.84 -22.92
C LEU A 880 -8.82 -10.10 -24.35
N CYS A 881 -9.21 -11.32 -24.71
CA CYS A 881 -9.72 -11.64 -26.04
C CYS A 881 -11.17 -11.16 -26.23
N HIS A 882 -11.39 -10.20 -27.13
CA HIS A 882 -12.71 -9.58 -27.36
C HIS A 882 -13.78 -10.56 -27.87
N THR A 883 -13.36 -11.70 -28.45
CA THR A 883 -14.29 -12.74 -28.91
C THR A 883 -14.88 -13.53 -27.75
N ASN A 884 -14.24 -13.52 -26.59
CA ASN A 884 -14.67 -14.23 -25.38
C ASN A 884 -15.37 -13.25 -24.43
N THR A 885 -14.74 -12.09 -24.18
CA THR A 885 -15.28 -11.05 -23.29
C THR A 885 -15.15 -9.67 -23.90
N TYR A 886 -16.23 -8.90 -23.96
CA TYR A 886 -16.23 -7.51 -24.43
C TYR A 886 -16.12 -6.52 -23.27
N ILE A 887 -15.05 -5.71 -23.25
CA ILE A 887 -14.73 -4.78 -22.15
C ILE A 887 -14.42 -3.38 -22.70
N PRO A 888 -15.42 -2.62 -23.17
CA PRO A 888 -15.21 -1.40 -23.97
C PRO A 888 -14.62 -0.21 -23.22
N ARG A 889 -14.52 -0.27 -21.89
CA ARG A 889 -14.10 0.85 -21.03
C ARG A 889 -12.86 0.54 -20.20
N LEU A 890 -12.13 -0.53 -20.52
CA LEU A 890 -10.95 -0.93 -19.76
C LEU A 890 -9.85 0.13 -19.86
N LYS A 891 -9.46 0.71 -18.72
CA LYS A 891 -8.47 1.79 -18.61
C LYS A 891 -7.24 1.38 -17.83
N SER A 892 -7.36 0.44 -16.89
CA SER A 892 -6.25 -0.04 -16.08
C SER A 892 -6.26 -1.55 -15.96
N LEU A 893 -5.12 -2.18 -16.25
CA LEU A 893 -4.90 -3.63 -16.15
C LEU A 893 -3.77 -3.90 -15.17
N GLY A 894 -3.94 -4.85 -14.24
CA GLY A 894 -2.85 -5.42 -13.45
C GLY A 894 -2.63 -6.86 -13.86
N ILE A 895 -1.41 -7.22 -14.27
CA ILE A 895 -1.09 -8.52 -14.87
C ILE A 895 0.41 -8.78 -14.82
N GLN A 896 0.81 -10.05 -14.80
CA GLN A 896 2.21 -10.44 -15.02
C GLN A 896 2.62 -10.26 -16.49
N TYR A 897 3.81 -9.72 -16.74
CA TYR A 897 4.24 -9.35 -18.09
C TYR A 897 4.32 -10.54 -19.05
N GLU A 898 4.84 -11.68 -18.59
CA GLU A 898 4.97 -12.89 -19.42
C GLU A 898 3.62 -13.40 -19.94
N LYS A 899 2.59 -13.37 -19.08
CA LYS A 899 1.22 -13.76 -19.45
C LYS A 899 0.64 -12.79 -20.49
N LEU A 900 0.91 -11.49 -20.35
CA LEU A 900 0.48 -10.48 -21.32
C LEU A 900 1.17 -10.69 -22.68
N VAL A 901 2.48 -10.91 -22.70
CA VAL A 901 3.24 -11.20 -23.92
C VAL A 901 2.70 -12.44 -24.62
N THR A 902 2.44 -13.51 -23.85
CA THR A 902 1.94 -14.77 -24.39
C THR A 902 0.55 -14.62 -25.02
N VAL A 903 -0.42 -14.05 -24.30
CA VAL A 903 -1.81 -13.89 -24.79
C VAL A 903 -1.91 -12.90 -25.94
N THR A 904 -1.09 -11.85 -25.94
CA THR A 904 -1.04 -10.89 -27.04
C THR A 904 -0.22 -11.38 -28.24
N ASN A 905 0.35 -12.58 -28.18
CA ASN A 905 1.29 -13.12 -29.16
C ASN A 905 2.40 -12.11 -29.49
N ASN A 906 3.16 -11.72 -28.47
CA ASN A 906 4.18 -10.68 -28.56
C ASN A 906 3.63 -9.37 -29.17
N PHE A 907 2.47 -8.93 -28.68
CA PHE A 907 1.81 -7.69 -29.10
C PHE A 907 1.46 -7.64 -30.60
N THR A 908 0.97 -8.76 -31.15
CA THR A 908 0.50 -8.85 -32.55
C THR A 908 -0.96 -9.33 -32.69
N ASN A 909 -1.57 -9.83 -31.62
CA ASN A 909 -2.90 -10.44 -31.66
C ASN A 909 -4.06 -9.41 -31.66
N ASP A 910 -4.59 -9.09 -32.84
CA ASP A 910 -5.70 -8.15 -33.01
C ASP A 910 -6.93 -8.44 -32.12
N ALA A 911 -7.19 -9.71 -31.78
CA ALA A 911 -8.34 -10.06 -30.95
C ALA A 911 -8.21 -9.53 -29.51
N THR A 912 -7.00 -9.40 -28.99
CA THR A 912 -6.76 -8.85 -27.64
C THR A 912 -6.57 -7.33 -27.66
N ARG A 913 -6.12 -6.81 -28.81
CA ARG A 913 -5.87 -5.38 -29.02
C ARG A 913 -7.12 -4.51 -28.81
N LEU A 914 -8.31 -5.01 -29.18
CA LEU A 914 -9.56 -4.25 -29.06
C LEU A 914 -9.88 -3.86 -27.60
N ASN A 915 -9.86 -4.83 -26.67
CA ASN A 915 -10.06 -4.55 -25.24
C ASN A 915 -8.90 -3.76 -24.61
N CYS A 916 -7.70 -3.88 -25.17
CA CYS A 916 -6.50 -3.21 -24.66
C CYS A 916 -6.30 -1.78 -25.18
N SER A 917 -6.97 -1.38 -26.26
CA SER A 917 -6.70 -0.13 -26.99
C SER A 917 -6.87 1.16 -26.16
N GLN A 918 -7.75 1.13 -25.16
CA GLN A 918 -8.06 2.27 -24.28
C GLN A 918 -7.29 2.25 -22.94
N LEU A 919 -6.37 1.29 -22.76
CA LEU A 919 -5.56 1.21 -21.55
C LEU A 919 -4.69 2.45 -21.38
N LYS A 920 -4.86 3.13 -20.25
CA LYS A 920 -4.07 4.29 -19.82
C LYS A 920 -2.99 3.93 -18.82
N GLN A 921 -3.13 2.78 -18.17
CA GLN A 921 -2.19 2.28 -17.18
C GLN A 921 -2.14 0.75 -17.24
N ILE A 922 -0.93 0.19 -17.21
CA ILE A 922 -0.71 -1.24 -16.95
C ILE A 922 0.19 -1.33 -15.74
N ILE A 923 -0.17 -2.20 -14.79
CA ILE A 923 0.58 -2.45 -13.57
C ILE A 923 1.17 -3.85 -13.68
N PHE A 924 2.49 -3.91 -13.69
CA PHE A 924 3.25 -5.15 -13.62
C PHE A 924 3.82 -5.29 -12.21
N ASP A 925 4.06 -6.53 -11.80
CA ASP A 925 4.69 -6.84 -10.52
C ASP A 925 6.22 -6.58 -10.55
N GLU A 926 6.80 -6.37 -11.75
CA GLU A 926 8.23 -6.17 -12.00
C GLU A 926 8.51 -4.88 -12.80
N LEU A 927 9.71 -4.29 -12.61
CA LEU A 927 10.21 -3.16 -13.39
C LEU A 927 10.81 -3.65 -14.71
N LEU A 928 10.19 -3.26 -15.84
CA LEU A 928 10.54 -3.76 -17.17
C LEU A 928 10.82 -2.63 -18.16
N VAL A 929 11.80 -2.84 -19.03
CA VAL A 929 12.05 -1.99 -20.20
C VAL A 929 11.24 -2.53 -21.37
N TYR A 930 10.27 -1.76 -21.85
CA TYR A 930 9.36 -2.20 -22.91
C TYR A 930 9.99 -2.12 -24.30
N PRO A 931 9.75 -3.11 -25.18
CA PRO A 931 10.19 -3.03 -26.57
C PRO A 931 9.45 -1.91 -27.32
N LYS A 932 10.08 -1.34 -28.36
CA LYS A 932 9.52 -0.19 -29.11
C LYS A 932 8.08 -0.39 -29.62
N HIS A 933 7.70 -1.62 -29.96
CA HIS A 933 6.36 -1.94 -30.47
C HIS A 933 5.28 -2.05 -29.37
N PHE A 934 5.67 -2.11 -28.09
CA PHE A 934 4.75 -2.14 -26.95
C PHE A 934 3.78 -0.94 -26.98
N TYR A 935 4.30 0.27 -27.12
CA TYR A 935 3.49 1.49 -27.17
C TYR A 935 2.66 1.62 -28.47
N LEU A 936 3.03 0.90 -29.55
CA LEU A 936 2.21 0.84 -30.76
C LEU A 936 0.96 -0.03 -30.54
N TYR A 937 1.10 -1.06 -29.71
CA TYR A 937 0.01 -1.95 -29.34
C TYR A 937 -0.95 -1.30 -28.34
N PHE A 938 -0.42 -0.49 -27.41
CA PHE A 938 -1.18 0.24 -26.39
C PHE A 938 -1.10 1.77 -26.61
N PRO A 939 -1.85 2.31 -27.59
CA PRO A 939 -1.69 3.71 -28.03
C PRO A 939 -2.12 4.75 -26.99
N SER A 940 -2.90 4.35 -25.98
CA SER A 940 -3.43 5.23 -24.94
C SER A 940 -2.53 5.32 -23.70
N LEU A 941 -1.40 4.58 -23.64
CA LEU A 941 -0.44 4.66 -22.55
C LEU A 941 0.41 5.93 -22.67
N ILE A 942 0.56 6.63 -21.54
CA ILE A 942 1.49 7.76 -21.43
C ILE A 942 2.90 7.17 -21.37
N LYS A 943 3.80 7.67 -22.24
CA LYS A 943 5.19 7.22 -22.31
C LYS A 943 5.99 7.62 -21.09
#